data_AF-A0A7C6UZ99-F1
#
_entry.id   AF-A0A7C6UZ99-F1
#
_cell.length_a   1.000
_cell.length_b   1.000
_cell.length_c   1.000
_cell.angle_alpha   90.00
_cell.angle_beta   90.00
_cell.angle_gamma   90.00
#
_symmetry.space_group_name_H-M   'P 1'
#
loop_
_entity.id
_entity.type
_entity.pdbx_description
1 polymer ?
#
loop_
_entity_poly.entity_id
_entity_poly.type
_entity_poly.pdbx_seq_one_letter_code
_entity_poly.pdbx_strand_id
1 'polypeptide(L)'
;MAVSQVAGMKGQYTDGIKGISIETFGLGEGGVRSSMLNTVEPEKRYEASIKARTDVEGYIFNLEFWDENFAYLGGNSTVISGDAWTEYKVRAQAPQGSAFMSISLSCRQDTHGKAYIDEASIVPVVKDIGSNTQLLIDDYIIESSSNITRTFHKAQKIPGVIKAEYPWEGGKPYLYGSVLYDEEEQIYKMWYQVTGYRVCYATSADGINWNKPLNLGVYKYGGSTDNNVVGISGKLDAEDNGCMPSPTVIKDMKEPDPNKRYKMIAFNGISTLAEGCYVLYTSPDGILWDYQGEIMYGLDVVTVAYDEVNSQYIAMFKNPVNSKRTHSMAVSNDLINWNEPVRMFSVATPLDSLGVLRADSYGAGLYPLGDSYVGFDWRFLITQGTMYGINDVMLMFSRDLTEDWQRPFAEPIIPLGEVGEFDSHLIYTASYPIRVGNETWLYYGGWNGDHGTSNRSSEIGIAKWRLNGFASLDCGSEEGVITTSFLIFNGSTLHVNAKVESGGYIKVELLDENDNVIQGFEKDSCTAIEGDQVDHIVRWGGKINLINLEGQTIKIRFYCKNSELYSFEFKEMQYIPDTVAVETDKEALTEELIRGNNANLDNVTEDLNLITSIPGGAGCTISWTSSNEAVIAPDGKVTRLESGDEVVTLTATITKGSASDTKEFTINVKQKEKDYILEIGDENTGGAGYIRTITIRGTKADDLTGKYLVVQFTEGTGVNANVTLIMMSALSREATVSYQVEGTRVEAWLASGMPDLLGEDMGVTVYAYVSTN
;
A
#
# COMPACT_ATOMS: atom_id res chain seq x y z
N MET A 1 -52.75 2.68 -36.98
CA MET A 1 -53.77 2.60 -35.90
C MET A 1 -53.32 1.52 -34.93
N ALA A 2 -53.42 1.82 -33.62
CA ALA A 2 -52.93 1.06 -32.46
C ALA A 2 -51.42 1.15 -32.19
N VAL A 3 -51.08 2.22 -31.45
CA VAL A 3 -49.97 2.29 -30.50
C VAL A 3 -50.40 1.47 -29.27
N SER A 4 -49.62 0.46 -28.89
CA SER A 4 -49.45 0.05 -27.49
C SER A 4 -48.34 -1.01 -27.38
N GLN A 5 -47.50 -0.84 -26.35
CA GLN A 5 -46.48 -1.77 -25.86
C GLN A 5 -45.30 -2.07 -26.80
N VAL A 6 -44.24 -1.27 -26.67
CA VAL A 6 -42.88 -1.81 -26.82
C VAL A 6 -42.42 -2.20 -25.42
N ALA A 7 -42.37 -3.51 -25.19
CA ALA A 7 -41.80 -4.09 -23.99
C ALA A 7 -40.27 -3.94 -24.00
N GLY A 8 -39.70 -3.51 -22.87
CA GLY A 8 -38.30 -3.73 -22.50
C GLY A 8 -37.25 -2.91 -23.24
N MET A 9 -36.95 -1.71 -22.75
CA MET A 9 -35.58 -1.19 -22.82
C MET A 9 -34.88 -1.59 -21.52
N LYS A 10 -34.31 -2.80 -21.50
CA LYS A 10 -33.19 -3.13 -20.63
C LYS A 10 -31.94 -3.04 -21.50
N GLY A 11 -31.03 -2.13 -21.14
CA GLY A 11 -29.75 -2.00 -21.81
C GLY A 11 -28.89 -3.24 -21.59
N GLN A 12 -28.57 -3.92 -22.69
CA GLN A 12 -27.29 -4.56 -22.99
C GLN A 12 -27.31 -4.77 -24.51
N TYR A 13 -26.35 -4.18 -25.22
CA TYR A 13 -26.30 -4.16 -26.68
C TYR A 13 -26.21 -5.57 -27.26
N THR A 14 -26.96 -5.83 -28.32
CA THR A 14 -26.62 -6.86 -29.30
C THR A 14 -26.51 -6.20 -30.67
N ASP A 15 -25.48 -6.59 -31.43
CA ASP A 15 -25.32 -6.24 -32.83
C ASP A 15 -26.66 -6.34 -33.59
N GLY A 16 -27.17 -5.20 -34.07
CA GLY A 16 -28.18 -5.21 -35.13
C GLY A 16 -29.56 -4.58 -34.86
N ILE A 17 -29.81 -3.89 -33.75
CA ILE A 17 -30.98 -2.99 -33.69
C ILE A 17 -30.63 -1.68 -34.40
N LYS A 18 -31.08 -1.53 -35.64
CA LYS A 18 -31.05 -0.25 -36.36
C LYS A 18 -32.11 0.66 -35.74
N GLY A 19 -31.69 1.83 -35.22
CA GLY A 19 -32.44 2.75 -34.36
C GLY A 19 -33.94 2.96 -34.63
N ILE A 20 -34.66 3.35 -33.58
CA ILE A 20 -36.10 3.62 -33.63
C ILE A 20 -36.33 4.95 -34.36
N SER A 21 -37.16 4.94 -35.40
CA SER A 21 -37.60 6.14 -36.10
C SER A 21 -38.99 6.56 -35.64
N ILE A 22 -39.15 7.83 -35.26
CA ILE A 22 -40.47 8.42 -34.99
C ILE A 22 -40.89 9.19 -36.24
N GLU A 23 -42.03 8.82 -36.83
CA GLU A 23 -42.63 9.53 -37.96
C GLU A 23 -43.95 10.16 -37.52
N THR A 24 -44.06 11.48 -37.67
CA THR A 24 -45.29 12.23 -37.32
C THR A 24 -46.10 12.51 -38.58
N PHE A 25 -47.30 11.94 -38.65
CA PHE A 25 -48.33 12.29 -39.63
C PHE A 25 -49.48 12.95 -38.84
N GLY A 26 -49.73 14.25 -39.02
CA GLY A 26 -50.66 15.06 -38.18
C GLY A 26 -52.05 14.39 -37.97
N LEU A 27 -52.82 14.63 -36.91
CA LEU A 27 -52.97 15.74 -35.96
C LEU A 27 -52.97 15.20 -34.52
N GLY A 28 -51.83 15.23 -33.84
CA GLY A 28 -51.69 14.85 -32.42
C GLY A 28 -50.24 15.02 -31.96
N GLU A 29 -50.03 15.16 -30.65
CA GLU A 29 -48.68 15.07 -30.06
C GLU A 29 -48.17 13.65 -30.32
N GLY A 30 -47.10 13.55 -31.12
CA GLY A 30 -46.40 12.30 -31.38
C GLY A 30 -45.17 12.19 -30.46
N GLY A 31 -44.97 11.01 -29.87
CA GLY A 31 -43.78 10.78 -29.06
C GLY A 31 -43.63 9.32 -28.66
N VAL A 32 -42.42 8.96 -28.24
CA VAL A 32 -42.11 7.66 -27.65
C VAL A 32 -41.59 7.92 -26.24
N ARG A 33 -42.09 7.15 -25.27
CA ARG A 33 -41.64 7.18 -23.87
C ARG A 33 -41.11 5.80 -23.50
N SER A 34 -40.08 5.76 -22.67
CA SER A 34 -39.62 4.53 -22.05
C SER A 34 -40.69 3.91 -21.12
N SER A 35 -40.45 2.70 -20.65
CA SER A 35 -41.14 2.21 -19.45
C SER A 35 -40.83 3.10 -18.24
N MET A 36 -41.75 3.13 -17.28
CA MET A 36 -41.51 3.75 -15.98
C MET A 36 -40.48 2.93 -15.21
N LEU A 37 -39.36 3.56 -14.83
CA LEU A 37 -38.33 2.95 -13.99
C LEU A 37 -38.65 3.26 -12.53
N ASN A 38 -38.69 2.24 -11.68
CA ASN A 38 -38.99 2.35 -10.25
C ASN A 38 -37.73 2.44 -9.37
N THR A 39 -36.59 2.76 -9.97
CA THR A 39 -35.28 2.92 -9.32
C THR A 39 -34.97 4.38 -9.00
N VAL A 40 -35.99 5.25 -8.96
CA VAL A 40 -35.83 6.65 -8.60
C VAL A 40 -35.79 6.81 -7.09
N GLU A 41 -34.84 7.58 -6.63
CA GLU A 41 -34.75 8.04 -5.26
C GLU A 41 -35.11 9.54 -5.27
N PRO A 42 -36.12 9.95 -4.48
CA PRO A 42 -36.45 11.37 -4.34
C PRO A 42 -35.21 12.21 -4.03
N GLU A 43 -35.17 13.42 -4.56
CA GLU A 43 -34.11 14.40 -4.34
C GLU A 43 -32.75 14.06 -4.97
N LYS A 44 -32.56 12.86 -5.54
CA LYS A 44 -31.38 12.55 -6.38
C LYS A 44 -31.48 13.16 -7.77
N ARG A 45 -30.35 13.56 -8.35
CA ARG A 45 -30.27 14.02 -9.75
C ARG A 45 -30.02 12.87 -10.69
N TYR A 46 -30.66 12.93 -11.85
CA TYR A 46 -30.51 11.98 -12.94
C TYR A 46 -30.09 12.70 -14.23
N GLU A 47 -29.27 12.04 -15.04
CA GLU A 47 -28.90 12.42 -16.39
C GLU A 47 -29.51 11.37 -17.31
N ALA A 48 -30.30 11.84 -18.25
CA ALA A 48 -30.73 11.06 -19.38
C ALA A 48 -29.87 11.44 -20.59
N SER A 49 -29.43 10.45 -21.36
CA SER A 49 -28.76 10.67 -22.64
C SER A 49 -29.40 9.86 -23.77
N ILE A 50 -29.30 10.39 -24.99
CA ILE A 50 -29.58 9.67 -26.25
C ILE A 50 -28.55 10.10 -27.30
N LYS A 51 -28.16 9.20 -28.21
CA LYS A 51 -27.65 9.62 -29.52
C LYS A 51 -28.84 9.85 -30.44
N ALA A 52 -28.94 11.03 -31.03
CA ALA A 52 -30.05 11.36 -31.91
C ALA A 52 -29.61 12.14 -33.14
N ARG A 53 -30.45 12.07 -34.18
CA ARG A 53 -30.42 12.95 -35.35
C ARG A 53 -31.82 13.14 -35.90
N THR A 54 -32.06 14.26 -36.56
CA THR A 54 -33.36 14.58 -37.12
C THR A 54 -33.21 15.40 -38.40
N ASP A 55 -34.14 15.20 -39.35
CA ASP A 55 -34.23 16.01 -40.57
C ASP A 55 -35.02 17.32 -40.36
N VAL A 56 -35.58 17.52 -39.16
CA VAL A 56 -36.39 18.70 -38.81
C VAL A 56 -36.14 19.16 -37.37
N GLU A 57 -36.23 20.46 -37.13
CA GLU A 57 -36.21 20.98 -35.76
C GLU A 57 -37.55 20.77 -35.05
N GLY A 58 -37.52 20.68 -33.71
CA GLY A 58 -38.73 20.67 -32.88
C GLY A 58 -39.04 19.36 -32.15
N TYR A 59 -38.19 18.34 -32.30
CA TYR A 59 -38.18 17.19 -31.40
C TYR A 59 -37.51 17.57 -30.07
N ILE A 60 -38.10 17.11 -28.95
CA ILE A 60 -37.72 17.45 -27.59
C ILE A 60 -37.46 16.15 -26.84
N PHE A 61 -36.24 16.00 -26.36
CA PHE A 61 -35.84 14.92 -25.46
C PHE A 61 -36.09 15.35 -24.02
N ASN A 62 -36.84 14.55 -23.26
CA ASN A 62 -37.29 14.85 -21.90
C ASN A 62 -36.81 13.77 -20.93
N LEU A 63 -36.43 14.20 -19.73
CA LEU A 63 -36.33 13.38 -18.53
C LEU A 63 -37.48 13.78 -17.61
N GLU A 64 -38.29 12.80 -17.21
CA GLU A 64 -39.58 12.99 -16.55
C GLU A 64 -39.64 12.20 -15.24
N PHE A 65 -40.23 12.76 -14.19
CA PHE A 65 -40.46 12.12 -12.89
C PHE A 65 -41.93 12.03 -12.53
N TRP A 66 -42.29 10.97 -11.81
CA TRP A 66 -43.66 10.60 -11.52
C TRP A 66 -43.81 10.10 -10.09
N ASP A 67 -44.97 10.33 -9.47
CA ASP A 67 -45.30 9.79 -8.15
C ASP A 67 -45.78 8.33 -8.21
N GLU A 68 -46.10 7.75 -7.04
CA GLU A 68 -46.59 6.37 -6.91
C GLU A 68 -47.91 6.10 -7.68
N ASN A 69 -48.66 7.15 -8.01
CA ASN A 69 -49.91 7.10 -8.77
C ASN A 69 -49.70 7.41 -10.26
N PHE A 70 -48.45 7.49 -10.72
CA PHE A 70 -48.05 7.89 -12.06
C PHE A 70 -48.49 9.32 -12.45
N ALA A 71 -48.63 10.22 -11.49
CA ALA A 71 -48.82 11.65 -11.76
C ALA A 71 -47.46 12.32 -12.03
N TYR A 72 -47.39 13.16 -13.05
CA TYR A 72 -46.17 13.88 -13.42
C TYR A 72 -45.78 14.90 -12.34
N LEU A 73 -44.56 14.81 -11.83
CA LEU A 73 -44.04 15.69 -10.79
C LEU A 73 -43.11 16.78 -11.33
N GLY A 74 -42.50 16.57 -12.49
CA GLY A 74 -41.53 17.50 -13.06
C GLY A 74 -40.46 16.79 -13.88
N GLY A 75 -39.51 17.55 -14.38
CA GLY A 75 -38.50 17.07 -15.31
C GLY A 75 -37.72 18.20 -15.96
N ASN A 76 -36.82 17.84 -16.87
CA ASN A 76 -36.12 18.79 -17.72
C ASN A 76 -36.11 18.27 -19.17
N SER A 77 -35.75 19.12 -20.12
CA SER A 77 -35.72 18.75 -21.52
C SER A 77 -34.70 19.53 -22.34
N THR A 78 -34.35 18.99 -23.51
CA THR A 78 -33.54 19.66 -24.53
C THR A 78 -34.13 19.41 -25.93
N VAL A 79 -33.92 20.36 -26.83
CA VAL A 79 -34.30 20.21 -28.24
C VAL A 79 -33.20 19.45 -28.98
N ILE A 80 -33.58 18.49 -29.81
CA ILE A 80 -32.65 17.82 -30.73
C ILE A 80 -32.69 18.50 -32.10
N SER A 81 -31.54 18.61 -32.76
CA SER A 81 -31.41 19.27 -34.06
C SER A 81 -30.32 18.64 -34.94
N GLY A 82 -30.40 18.87 -36.25
CA GLY A 82 -29.38 18.44 -37.20
C GLY A 82 -29.45 16.97 -37.61
N ASP A 83 -28.92 16.69 -38.79
CA ASP A 83 -28.95 15.39 -39.47
C ASP A 83 -27.75 14.48 -39.13
N ALA A 84 -26.79 15.00 -38.36
CA ALA A 84 -25.65 14.26 -37.83
C ALA A 84 -25.99 13.60 -36.49
N TRP A 85 -25.51 12.37 -36.29
CA TRP A 85 -25.62 11.69 -34.99
C TRP A 85 -24.89 12.50 -33.91
N THR A 86 -25.66 13.03 -32.98
CA THR A 86 -25.18 13.88 -31.89
C THR A 86 -25.70 13.34 -30.57
N GLU A 87 -24.88 13.37 -29.52
CA GLU A 87 -25.33 13.01 -28.19
C GLU A 87 -26.08 14.19 -27.55
N TYR A 88 -27.25 13.92 -27.00
CA TYR A 88 -28.07 14.87 -26.26
C TYR A 88 -28.22 14.40 -24.82
N LYS A 89 -28.05 15.33 -23.88
CA LYS A 89 -28.12 15.08 -22.45
C LYS A 89 -29.12 16.00 -21.78
N VAL A 90 -29.87 15.46 -20.83
CA VAL A 90 -30.85 16.19 -20.02
C VAL A 90 -30.66 15.80 -18.57
N ARG A 91 -30.53 16.80 -17.69
CA ARG A 91 -30.34 16.60 -16.25
C ARG A 91 -31.50 17.17 -15.47
N ALA A 92 -31.99 16.44 -14.47
CA ALA A 92 -33.03 16.92 -13.59
C ALA A 92 -32.92 16.29 -12.19
N GLN A 93 -33.26 17.05 -11.15
CA GLN A 93 -33.41 16.51 -9.80
C GLN A 93 -34.81 15.90 -9.65
N ALA A 94 -34.89 14.68 -9.13
CA ALA A 94 -36.14 14.02 -8.82
C ALA A 94 -36.87 14.82 -7.73
N PRO A 95 -38.08 15.36 -7.99
CA PRO A 95 -38.84 16.06 -6.96
C PRO A 95 -39.14 15.14 -5.77
N GLN A 96 -39.34 15.72 -4.58
CA GLN A 96 -39.80 14.98 -3.41
C GLN A 96 -41.09 14.21 -3.75
N GLY A 97 -41.17 12.93 -3.38
CA GLY A 97 -42.31 12.05 -3.70
C GLY A 97 -42.21 11.32 -5.05
N SER A 98 -41.09 11.47 -5.77
CA SER A 98 -40.84 10.67 -6.98
C SER A 98 -40.77 9.18 -6.66
N ALA A 99 -41.58 8.38 -7.36
CA ALA A 99 -41.58 6.92 -7.29
C ALA A 99 -41.20 6.27 -8.63
N PHE A 100 -41.34 7.01 -9.74
CA PHE A 100 -40.85 6.57 -11.04
C PHE A 100 -40.15 7.69 -11.83
N MET A 101 -39.33 7.28 -12.80
CA MET A 101 -38.76 8.17 -13.82
C MET A 101 -38.93 7.56 -15.23
N SER A 102 -38.94 8.41 -16.26
CA SER A 102 -38.93 8.00 -17.66
C SER A 102 -38.16 9.00 -18.53
N ILE A 103 -37.76 8.55 -19.71
CA ILE A 103 -37.38 9.44 -20.80
C ILE A 103 -38.43 9.43 -21.89
N SER A 104 -38.60 10.56 -22.55
CA SER A 104 -39.44 10.65 -23.75
C SER A 104 -38.80 11.48 -24.84
N LEU A 105 -39.02 11.09 -26.09
CA LEU A 105 -38.80 11.96 -27.24
C LEU A 105 -40.17 12.37 -27.76
N SER A 106 -40.51 13.64 -27.61
CA SER A 106 -41.77 14.24 -28.03
C SER A 106 -41.55 15.29 -29.10
N CYS A 107 -42.60 15.72 -29.80
CA CYS A 107 -42.53 16.84 -30.73
C CYS A 107 -43.77 17.72 -30.62
N ARG A 108 -43.71 18.92 -31.19
CA ARG A 108 -44.89 19.79 -31.32
C ARG A 108 -45.83 19.26 -32.41
N GLN A 109 -47.10 19.67 -32.34
CA GLN A 109 -48.15 19.23 -33.28
C GLN A 109 -47.87 19.60 -34.75
N ASP A 110 -47.04 20.61 -34.99
CA ASP A 110 -46.67 21.13 -36.31
C ASP A 110 -45.32 20.60 -36.83
N THR A 111 -44.63 19.74 -36.06
CA THR A 111 -43.38 19.11 -36.49
C THR A 111 -43.67 18.00 -37.51
N HIS A 112 -43.19 18.17 -38.75
CA HIS A 112 -43.36 17.22 -39.86
C HIS A 112 -42.00 16.69 -40.34
N GLY A 113 -41.57 15.54 -39.81
CA GLY A 113 -40.31 14.91 -40.20
C GLY A 113 -39.96 13.71 -39.34
N LYS A 114 -38.72 13.25 -39.42
CA LYS A 114 -38.21 12.05 -38.73
C LYS A 114 -37.14 12.40 -37.72
N ALA A 115 -37.23 11.75 -36.56
CA ALA A 115 -36.12 11.66 -35.62
C ALA A 115 -35.69 10.20 -35.45
N TYR A 116 -34.38 10.01 -35.33
CA TYR A 116 -33.75 8.73 -35.06
C TYR A 116 -33.08 8.81 -33.69
N ILE A 117 -33.23 7.76 -32.88
CA ILE A 117 -32.57 7.61 -31.59
C ILE A 117 -31.80 6.30 -31.51
N ASP A 118 -30.71 6.35 -30.74
CA ASP A 118 -29.89 5.22 -30.35
C ASP A 118 -29.26 5.49 -28.97
N GLU A 119 -28.67 4.47 -28.36
CA GLU A 119 -27.84 4.57 -27.14
C GLU A 119 -28.51 5.31 -25.97
N ALA A 120 -29.81 5.07 -25.74
CA ALA A 120 -30.55 5.73 -24.68
C ALA A 120 -30.15 5.24 -23.28
N SER A 121 -29.91 6.17 -22.34
CA SER A 121 -29.58 5.85 -20.95
C SER A 121 -30.23 6.82 -19.96
N ILE A 122 -30.45 6.38 -18.72
CA ILE A 122 -30.77 7.23 -17.57
C ILE A 122 -29.94 6.75 -16.40
N VAL A 123 -29.15 7.63 -15.80
CA VAL A 123 -28.25 7.32 -14.69
C VAL A 123 -28.34 8.40 -13.60
N PRO A 124 -28.16 8.07 -12.31
CA PRO A 124 -27.89 9.07 -11.30
C PRO A 124 -26.65 9.89 -11.69
N VAL A 125 -26.69 11.22 -11.55
CA VAL A 125 -25.54 12.10 -11.88
C VAL A 125 -24.60 12.26 -10.69
N VAL A 126 -25.14 12.09 -9.48
CA VAL A 126 -24.42 12.30 -8.23
C VAL A 126 -23.94 10.96 -7.70
N LYS A 127 -22.64 10.85 -7.49
CA LYS A 127 -21.99 9.68 -6.90
C LYS A 127 -21.68 10.01 -5.45
N ASP A 128 -22.26 9.25 -4.52
CA ASP A 128 -21.88 9.35 -3.12
C ASP A 128 -20.61 8.51 -2.91
N ILE A 129 -19.50 9.20 -2.70
CA ILE A 129 -18.20 8.58 -2.49
C ILE A 129 -17.84 8.51 -1.00
N GLY A 130 -18.66 9.11 -0.11
CA GLY A 130 -18.35 9.21 1.32
C GLY A 130 -16.90 9.67 1.56
N SER A 131 -16.17 8.91 2.39
CA SER A 131 -14.73 9.07 2.61
C SER A 131 -13.91 8.00 1.87
N ASN A 132 -14.50 7.28 0.92
CA ASN A 132 -13.85 6.19 0.21
C ASN A 132 -12.79 6.71 -0.75
N THR A 133 -11.63 6.04 -0.80
CA THR A 133 -10.62 6.33 -1.79
C THR A 133 -11.14 6.13 -3.21
N GLN A 134 -11.02 7.17 -4.04
CA GLN A 134 -11.41 7.15 -5.44
C GLN A 134 -10.19 6.83 -6.31
N LEU A 135 -10.16 5.60 -6.81
CA LEU A 135 -9.18 5.17 -7.83
C LEU A 135 -9.52 5.76 -9.20
N LEU A 136 -8.50 6.17 -9.95
CA LEU A 136 -8.65 6.69 -11.32
C LEU A 136 -8.46 5.62 -12.40
N ILE A 137 -8.83 4.38 -12.06
CA ILE A 137 -8.73 3.20 -12.94
C ILE A 137 -9.77 3.21 -14.07
N ASP A 138 -10.86 3.99 -13.95
CA ASP A 138 -12.00 3.98 -14.85
C ASP A 138 -12.67 5.35 -15.09
N ASP A 139 -13.67 5.32 -15.98
CA ASP A 139 -14.68 6.35 -16.33
C ASP A 139 -15.73 6.67 -15.24
N TYR A 140 -15.81 5.86 -14.19
CA TYR A 140 -16.66 6.20 -13.03
C TYR A 140 -16.12 7.53 -12.46
N ILE A 141 -16.78 8.30 -11.61
CA ILE A 141 -16.34 9.65 -11.18
C ILE A 141 -15.80 10.70 -12.19
N ILE A 142 -15.45 10.44 -13.46
CA ILE A 142 -14.90 11.44 -14.40
C ILE A 142 -16.00 11.85 -15.37
N GLU A 143 -16.32 13.15 -15.43
CA GLU A 143 -17.25 13.69 -16.43
C GLU A 143 -16.51 14.07 -17.72
N SER A 144 -15.33 14.69 -17.60
CA SER A 144 -14.55 15.10 -18.75
C SER A 144 -13.06 15.17 -18.42
N SER A 145 -12.23 15.00 -19.46
CA SER A 145 -10.79 15.19 -19.39
C SER A 145 -10.25 15.76 -20.70
N SER A 146 -9.15 16.50 -20.62
CA SER A 146 -8.42 17.04 -21.78
C SER A 146 -6.92 17.02 -21.53
N ASN A 147 -6.15 16.66 -22.56
CA ASN A 147 -4.68 16.48 -22.49
C ASN A 147 -4.22 15.52 -21.37
N ILE A 148 -4.99 14.46 -21.15
CA ILE A 148 -4.72 13.41 -20.15
C ILE A 148 -4.49 12.08 -20.86
N THR A 149 -3.54 11.29 -20.36
CA THR A 149 -3.38 9.88 -20.74
C THR A 149 -3.56 9.01 -19.50
N ARG A 150 -4.41 7.98 -19.56
CA ARG A 150 -4.49 7.00 -18.48
C ARG A 150 -3.38 5.95 -18.65
N THR A 151 -2.58 5.76 -17.61
CA THR A 151 -1.51 4.76 -17.58
C THR A 151 -1.82 3.71 -16.51
N PHE A 152 -1.66 2.44 -16.87
CA PHE A 152 -1.75 1.32 -15.91
C PHE A 152 -0.35 0.84 -15.58
N HIS A 153 -0.07 0.65 -14.29
CA HIS A 153 1.28 0.40 -13.78
C HIS A 153 1.48 -1.08 -13.50
N LYS A 154 2.41 -1.72 -14.23
CA LYS A 154 2.83 -3.09 -13.93
C LYS A 154 3.47 -3.17 -12.55
N ALA A 155 3.29 -4.31 -11.88
CA ALA A 155 3.92 -4.54 -10.59
C ALA A 155 5.44 -4.54 -10.69
N GLN A 156 6.11 -3.95 -9.70
CA GLN A 156 7.50 -4.27 -9.43
C GLN A 156 7.54 -5.60 -8.65
N LYS A 157 8.35 -6.56 -9.11
CA LYS A 157 8.46 -7.88 -8.46
C LYS A 157 9.63 -7.93 -7.48
N ILE A 158 9.40 -8.50 -6.29
CA ILE A 158 10.44 -8.96 -5.35
C ILE A 158 10.41 -10.49 -5.38
N PRO A 159 11.45 -11.16 -5.89
CA PRO A 159 11.45 -12.60 -6.09
C PRO A 159 11.75 -13.37 -4.79
N GLY A 160 11.15 -14.56 -4.65
CA GLY A 160 11.66 -15.63 -3.78
C GLY A 160 11.76 -15.31 -2.29
N VAL A 161 10.77 -14.61 -1.71
CA VAL A 161 10.69 -14.34 -0.25
C VAL A 161 10.39 -15.59 0.57
N ILE A 162 9.82 -16.64 -0.04
CA ILE A 162 9.77 -18.00 0.50
C ILE A 162 10.30 -18.97 -0.55
N LYS A 163 11.26 -19.80 -0.16
CA LYS A 163 11.81 -20.90 -0.96
C LYS A 163 11.68 -22.22 -0.22
N ALA A 164 11.79 -23.34 -0.93
CA ALA A 164 11.84 -24.63 -0.28
C ALA A 164 13.17 -24.80 0.46
N GLU A 165 13.10 -25.06 1.76
CA GLU A 165 14.24 -25.26 2.66
C GLU A 165 14.17 -26.64 3.34
N TYR A 166 12.97 -27.19 3.49
CA TYR A 166 12.74 -28.40 4.26
C TYR A 166 12.13 -29.56 3.44
N PRO A 167 12.40 -30.83 3.82
CA PRO A 167 11.94 -31.99 3.05
C PRO A 167 10.41 -32.12 2.89
N TRP A 168 9.62 -31.67 3.87
CA TRP A 168 8.16 -31.72 3.81
C TRP A 168 7.56 -30.75 2.79
N GLU A 169 8.31 -29.74 2.35
CA GLU A 169 7.86 -28.78 1.34
C GLU A 169 7.92 -29.36 -0.09
N GLY A 170 8.76 -30.40 -0.30
CA GLY A 170 8.88 -31.11 -1.57
C GLY A 170 9.33 -30.25 -2.76
N GLY A 171 10.03 -29.13 -2.49
CA GLY A 171 10.52 -28.21 -3.53
C GLY A 171 9.45 -27.30 -4.13
N LYS A 172 8.25 -27.24 -3.53
CA LYS A 172 7.08 -26.60 -4.14
C LYS A 172 6.25 -25.76 -3.15
N PRO A 173 6.81 -24.73 -2.47
CA PRO A 173 6.02 -23.72 -1.77
C PRO A 173 5.35 -22.78 -2.76
N TYR A 174 4.03 -22.57 -2.65
CA TYR A 174 3.29 -21.62 -3.49
C TYR A 174 2.07 -21.08 -2.74
N LEU A 175 1.52 -19.99 -3.25
CA LEU A 175 0.44 -19.26 -2.61
C LEU A 175 -0.80 -19.20 -3.51
N TYR A 176 -1.89 -19.82 -3.03
CA TYR A 176 -3.27 -19.47 -3.36
C TYR A 176 -3.93 -18.66 -2.23
N GLY A 177 -3.34 -18.73 -1.02
CA GLY A 177 -3.96 -18.31 0.23
C GLY A 177 -3.85 -16.83 0.55
N SER A 178 -3.57 -16.48 1.81
CA SER A 178 -3.47 -15.08 2.24
C SER A 178 -2.20 -14.82 3.05
N VAL A 179 -1.80 -13.56 3.01
CA VAL A 179 -0.84 -12.97 3.95
C VAL A 179 -1.57 -11.91 4.73
N LEU A 180 -1.43 -11.95 6.05
CA LEU A 180 -2.07 -11.01 6.97
C LEU A 180 -0.99 -10.22 7.70
N TYR A 181 -1.26 -8.95 7.97
CA TYR A 181 -0.58 -8.25 9.07
C TYR A 181 -1.46 -8.37 10.31
N ASP A 182 -0.94 -8.99 11.36
CA ASP A 182 -1.65 -9.11 12.62
C ASP A 182 -1.40 -7.87 13.46
N GLU A 183 -2.39 -6.97 13.52
CA GLU A 183 -2.28 -5.72 14.28
C GLU A 183 -2.13 -5.93 15.79
N GLU A 184 -2.64 -7.03 16.37
CA GLU A 184 -2.49 -7.28 17.81
C GLU A 184 -1.06 -7.75 18.14
N GLU A 185 -0.44 -8.49 17.23
CA GLU A 185 0.91 -9.06 17.42
C GLU A 185 2.03 -8.28 16.71
N GLN A 186 1.67 -7.29 15.89
CA GLN A 186 2.57 -6.49 15.06
C GLN A 186 3.51 -7.37 14.20
N ILE A 187 2.95 -8.39 13.56
CA ILE A 187 3.70 -9.36 12.77
C ILE A 187 2.93 -9.79 11.51
N TYR A 188 3.64 -10.00 10.41
CA TYR A 188 3.08 -10.61 9.21
C TYR A 188 2.99 -12.13 9.38
N LYS A 189 1.88 -12.72 8.94
CA LYS A 189 1.59 -14.15 8.99
C LYS A 189 1.19 -14.66 7.62
N MET A 190 1.71 -15.83 7.24
CA MET A 190 1.44 -16.46 5.94
C MET A 190 1.08 -17.93 6.12
N TRP A 191 0.03 -18.35 5.40
CA TRP A 191 -0.35 -19.75 5.24
C TRP A 191 -0.16 -20.13 3.78
N TYR A 192 0.91 -20.89 3.50
CA TYR A 192 1.32 -21.25 2.15
C TYR A 192 1.19 -22.74 1.90
N GLN A 193 0.95 -23.11 0.65
CA GLN A 193 0.73 -24.50 0.26
C GLN A 193 2.02 -25.16 -0.19
N VAL A 194 2.15 -26.46 0.10
CA VAL A 194 3.26 -27.31 -0.35
C VAL A 194 2.77 -28.63 -0.96
N THR A 195 3.70 -29.51 -1.30
CA THR A 195 3.42 -30.85 -1.85
C THR A 195 2.40 -31.61 -1.00
N GLY A 196 1.40 -32.21 -1.68
CA GLY A 196 0.30 -32.92 -1.03
C GLY A 196 -0.83 -32.02 -0.53
N TYR A 197 -0.90 -30.78 -1.03
CA TYR A 197 -1.89 -29.76 -0.62
C TYR A 197 -1.84 -29.41 0.86
N ARG A 198 -0.69 -29.64 1.50
CA ARG A 198 -0.49 -29.32 2.90
C ARG A 198 -0.24 -27.84 3.07
N VAL A 199 -0.73 -27.29 4.17
CA VAL A 199 -0.55 -25.87 4.49
C VAL A 199 0.56 -25.74 5.52
N CYS A 200 1.49 -24.82 5.27
CA CYS A 200 2.57 -24.44 6.17
C CYS A 200 2.37 -23.01 6.66
N TYR A 201 2.88 -22.73 7.86
CA TYR A 201 2.81 -21.42 8.51
C TYR A 201 4.19 -20.75 8.53
N ALA A 202 4.22 -19.43 8.31
CA ALA A 202 5.42 -18.62 8.46
C ALA A 202 5.06 -17.23 9.02
N THR A 203 6.04 -16.59 9.66
CA THR A 203 5.90 -15.26 10.24
C THR A 203 7.02 -14.33 9.80
N SER A 204 6.77 -13.03 9.71
CA SER A 204 7.80 -12.05 9.36
C SER A 204 7.56 -10.71 10.08
N ALA A 205 8.63 -10.03 10.48
CA ALA A 205 8.54 -8.69 11.06
C ALA A 205 8.42 -7.59 9.99
N ASP A 206 8.86 -7.86 8.75
CA ASP A 206 8.95 -6.87 7.67
C ASP A 206 8.23 -7.29 6.37
N GLY A 207 7.64 -8.50 6.35
CA GLY A 207 6.97 -9.08 5.18
C GLY A 207 7.93 -9.60 4.10
N ILE A 208 9.25 -9.45 4.28
CA ILE A 208 10.27 -9.86 3.31
C ILE A 208 11.06 -11.05 3.84
N ASN A 209 11.52 -10.97 5.09
CA ASN A 209 12.32 -11.99 5.74
C ASN A 209 11.43 -12.87 6.60
N TRP A 210 11.19 -14.09 6.13
CA TRP A 210 10.22 -15.00 6.75
C TRP A 210 10.89 -16.07 7.61
N ASN A 211 10.39 -16.21 8.82
CA ASN A 211 10.71 -17.28 9.76
C ASN A 211 9.70 -18.43 9.62
N LYS A 212 10.20 -19.66 9.46
CA LYS A 212 9.40 -20.89 9.42
C LYS A 212 9.55 -21.66 10.73
N PRO A 213 8.60 -21.58 11.68
CA PRO A 213 8.76 -22.17 13.00
C PRO A 213 8.77 -23.71 12.95
N LEU A 214 9.85 -24.34 13.43
CA LEU A 214 10.05 -25.79 13.37
C LEU A 214 9.49 -26.55 14.59
N ASN A 215 8.49 -26.01 15.26
CA ASN A 215 8.02 -26.52 16.54
C ASN A 215 6.50 -26.38 16.71
N LEU A 216 5.72 -26.42 15.63
CA LEU A 216 4.27 -26.32 15.71
C LEU A 216 3.64 -27.55 16.39
N GLY A 217 4.26 -28.73 16.29
CA GLY A 217 3.85 -29.90 17.07
C GLY A 217 2.59 -30.62 16.57
N VAL A 218 2.01 -30.23 15.43
CA VAL A 218 0.68 -30.70 14.97
C VAL A 218 0.68 -31.64 13.76
N TYR A 219 1.81 -31.77 13.06
CA TYR A 219 1.92 -32.65 11.88
C TYR A 219 3.13 -33.57 11.98
N LYS A 220 2.97 -34.86 11.71
CA LYS A 220 4.03 -35.87 11.82
C LYS A 220 4.69 -36.14 10.47
N TYR A 221 5.91 -35.62 10.27
CA TYR A 221 6.75 -35.92 9.11
C TYR A 221 7.95 -36.77 9.51
N GLY A 222 8.12 -37.93 8.87
CA GLY A 222 9.27 -38.81 9.14
C GLY A 222 9.39 -39.26 10.61
N GLY A 223 8.28 -39.25 11.36
CA GLY A 223 8.24 -39.59 12.79
C GLY A 223 8.39 -38.40 13.75
N SER A 224 8.74 -37.20 13.28
CA SER A 224 8.87 -35.99 14.10
C SER A 224 7.72 -34.99 13.82
N THR A 225 7.41 -34.15 14.81
CA THR A 225 6.49 -33.00 14.67
C THR A 225 7.22 -31.65 14.60
N ASP A 226 8.55 -31.68 14.45
CA ASP A 226 9.40 -30.49 14.32
C ASP A 226 9.34 -29.94 12.89
N ASN A 227 8.23 -29.29 12.57
CA ASN A 227 7.98 -28.66 11.29
C ASN A 227 6.97 -27.53 11.44
N ASN A 228 6.77 -26.80 10.34
CA ASN A 228 5.85 -25.68 10.26
C ASN A 228 4.52 -26.02 9.53
N VAL A 229 4.16 -27.30 9.41
CA VAL A 229 2.90 -27.72 8.79
C VAL A 229 1.77 -27.54 9.80
N VAL A 230 0.67 -26.88 9.39
CA VAL A 230 -0.52 -26.71 10.24
C VAL A 230 -1.39 -27.96 10.25
N GLY A 231 -2.20 -28.13 11.30
CA GLY A 231 -2.96 -29.35 11.55
C GLY A 231 -4.47 -29.16 11.49
N ILE A 232 -5.20 -30.25 11.27
CA ILE A 232 -6.65 -30.32 11.41
C ILE A 232 -6.98 -31.06 12.70
N SER A 233 -7.74 -30.40 13.57
CA SER A 233 -8.22 -30.95 14.83
C SER A 233 -9.02 -32.24 14.61
N GLY A 234 -8.75 -33.26 15.42
CA GLY A 234 -9.33 -34.61 15.26
C GLY A 234 -8.74 -35.46 14.12
N LYS A 235 -7.78 -34.94 13.34
CA LYS A 235 -7.10 -35.68 12.26
C LYS A 235 -5.58 -35.81 12.45
N LEU A 236 -5.04 -35.58 13.65
CA LEU A 236 -3.58 -35.50 13.86
C LEU A 236 -2.79 -36.74 13.41
N ASP A 237 -3.39 -37.93 13.54
CA ASP A 237 -2.80 -39.22 13.12
C ASP A 237 -3.23 -39.66 11.70
N ALA A 238 -4.05 -38.88 11.01
CA ALA A 238 -4.58 -39.22 9.69
C ALA A 238 -3.60 -38.85 8.56
N GLU A 239 -3.61 -39.62 7.47
CA GLU A 239 -2.74 -39.37 6.30
C GLU A 239 -3.03 -38.02 5.62
N ASP A 240 -4.27 -37.56 5.72
CA ASP A 240 -4.77 -36.29 5.15
C ASP A 240 -4.66 -35.10 6.13
N ASN A 241 -3.98 -35.25 7.28
CA ASN A 241 -3.72 -34.12 8.18
C ASN A 241 -2.99 -32.98 7.45
N GLY A 242 -3.47 -31.75 7.68
CA GLY A 242 -2.93 -30.54 7.07
C GLY A 242 -3.30 -30.34 5.59
N CYS A 243 -3.98 -31.30 4.95
CA CYS A 243 -4.43 -31.19 3.55
C CYS A 243 -5.63 -30.23 3.46
N MET A 244 -5.36 -28.97 3.15
CA MET A 244 -6.36 -27.90 3.01
C MET A 244 -6.08 -27.11 1.73
N PRO A 245 -6.44 -27.66 0.55
CA PRO A 245 -6.17 -27.02 -0.74
C PRO A 245 -6.78 -25.61 -0.87
N SER A 246 -6.01 -24.69 -1.47
CA SER A 246 -6.41 -23.31 -1.75
C SER A 246 -6.90 -22.55 -0.50
N PRO A 247 -6.06 -22.47 0.56
CA PRO A 247 -6.50 -21.99 1.88
C PRO A 247 -6.54 -20.46 1.93
N THR A 248 -7.73 -19.85 1.99
CA THR A 248 -7.85 -18.42 2.32
C THR A 248 -8.01 -18.24 3.82
N VAL A 249 -7.12 -17.49 4.47
CA VAL A 249 -7.21 -17.17 5.91
C VAL A 249 -7.60 -15.71 6.12
N ILE A 250 -8.54 -15.47 7.04
CA ILE A 250 -8.96 -14.14 7.50
C ILE A 250 -8.90 -14.13 9.03
N LYS A 251 -8.47 -13.01 9.61
CA LYS A 251 -8.62 -12.73 11.04
C LYS A 251 -9.86 -11.85 11.24
N ASP A 252 -10.98 -12.48 11.57
CA ASP A 252 -12.27 -11.80 11.77
C ASP A 252 -12.33 -11.20 13.18
N MET A 253 -12.05 -9.89 13.27
CA MET A 253 -12.10 -9.16 14.55
C MET A 253 -13.53 -8.93 15.06
N LYS A 254 -14.56 -9.20 14.24
CA LYS A 254 -15.98 -9.11 14.60
C LYS A 254 -16.47 -10.40 15.27
N GLU A 255 -15.70 -11.49 15.18
CA GLU A 255 -16.00 -12.74 15.86
C GLU A 255 -15.92 -12.58 17.40
N PRO A 256 -17.04 -12.78 18.13
CA PRO A 256 -17.07 -12.60 19.58
C PRO A 256 -16.29 -13.68 20.34
N ASP A 257 -16.15 -14.90 19.78
CA ASP A 257 -15.32 -15.93 20.39
C ASP A 257 -13.84 -15.77 19.94
N PRO A 258 -12.93 -15.30 20.82
CA PRO A 258 -11.53 -15.10 20.44
C PRO A 258 -10.86 -16.38 19.94
N ASN A 259 -11.38 -17.57 20.30
CA ASN A 259 -10.83 -18.85 19.82
C ASN A 259 -11.24 -19.20 18.39
N LYS A 260 -12.04 -18.35 17.73
CA LYS A 260 -12.54 -18.58 16.36
C LYS A 260 -12.21 -17.44 15.40
N ARG A 261 -11.39 -16.47 15.84
CA ARG A 261 -11.06 -15.27 15.04
C ARG A 261 -10.32 -15.61 13.76
N TYR A 262 -9.41 -16.59 13.76
CA TYR A 262 -8.87 -17.07 12.50
C TYR A 262 -9.89 -17.98 11.84
N LYS A 263 -10.28 -17.62 10.62
CA LYS A 263 -11.19 -18.37 9.77
C LYS A 263 -10.46 -18.76 8.49
N MET A 264 -10.56 -20.02 8.11
CA MET A 264 -10.00 -20.51 6.85
C MET A 264 -11.11 -21.09 5.97
N ILE A 265 -11.13 -20.67 4.71
CA ILE A 265 -11.88 -21.34 3.66
C ILE A 265 -10.90 -22.13 2.81
N ALA A 266 -11.18 -23.42 2.62
CA ALA A 266 -10.37 -24.30 1.78
C ALA A 266 -11.26 -25.24 0.97
N PHE A 267 -10.73 -25.77 -0.12
CA PHE A 267 -11.41 -26.76 -0.94
C PHE A 267 -11.31 -28.16 -0.32
N ASN A 268 -12.43 -28.89 -0.32
CA ASN A 268 -12.51 -30.29 0.01
C ASN A 268 -12.97 -31.10 -1.21
N GLY A 269 -12.05 -31.89 -1.78
CA GLY A 269 -12.30 -32.74 -2.93
C GLY A 269 -13.06 -34.05 -2.63
N ILE A 270 -13.34 -34.33 -1.35
CA ILE A 270 -14.13 -35.48 -0.90
C ILE A 270 -15.38 -34.92 -0.20
N SER A 271 -16.41 -34.59 -0.98
CA SER A 271 -17.70 -34.06 -0.49
C SER A 271 -18.83 -35.06 -0.66
N THR A 272 -19.82 -34.99 0.24
CA THR A 272 -21.10 -35.69 0.11
C THR A 272 -22.02 -35.10 -0.97
N LEU A 273 -21.66 -33.95 -1.58
CA LEU A 273 -22.52 -33.18 -2.51
C LEU A 273 -22.15 -33.31 -4.01
N ALA A 274 -21.28 -34.24 -4.40
CA ALA A 274 -20.68 -34.40 -5.74
C ALA A 274 -19.69 -33.28 -6.16
N GLU A 275 -18.67 -33.66 -6.93
CA GLU A 275 -17.52 -32.90 -7.50
C GLU A 275 -16.65 -32.01 -6.56
N GLY A 276 -17.06 -31.74 -5.32
CA GLY A 276 -16.27 -31.06 -4.29
C GLY A 276 -17.02 -29.89 -3.64
N CYS A 277 -16.50 -29.36 -2.53
CA CYS A 277 -17.08 -28.23 -1.81
C CYS A 277 -16.00 -27.34 -1.17
N TYR A 278 -16.39 -26.15 -0.76
CA TYR A 278 -15.60 -25.33 0.17
C TYR A 278 -16.06 -25.59 1.59
N VAL A 279 -15.09 -25.61 2.50
CA VAL A 279 -15.29 -25.86 3.93
C VAL A 279 -14.74 -24.71 4.75
N LEU A 280 -15.39 -24.44 5.87
CA LEU A 280 -14.96 -23.45 6.86
C LEU A 280 -14.22 -24.14 8.00
N TYR A 281 -13.07 -23.60 8.37
CA TYR A 281 -12.36 -23.92 9.60
C TYR A 281 -12.22 -22.68 10.48
N THR A 282 -12.12 -22.89 11.79
CA THR A 282 -11.77 -21.84 12.76
C THR A 282 -10.54 -22.24 13.56
N SER A 283 -9.78 -21.26 14.04
CA SER A 283 -8.63 -21.51 14.90
C SER A 283 -8.39 -20.35 15.87
N PRO A 284 -7.89 -20.62 17.09
CA PRO A 284 -7.45 -19.57 18.01
C PRO A 284 -6.12 -18.92 17.59
N ASP A 285 -5.24 -19.67 16.92
CA ASP A 285 -3.84 -19.29 16.66
C ASP A 285 -3.42 -19.44 15.19
N GLY A 286 -4.29 -20.02 14.36
CA GLY A 286 -4.01 -20.31 12.95
C GLY A 286 -3.09 -21.53 12.73
N ILE A 287 -2.82 -22.32 13.77
CA ILE A 287 -1.95 -23.50 13.71
C ILE A 287 -2.75 -24.80 13.74
N LEU A 288 -3.71 -24.92 14.67
CA LEU A 288 -4.61 -26.07 14.76
C LEU A 288 -6.03 -25.64 14.38
N TRP A 289 -6.59 -26.26 13.35
CA TRP A 289 -7.83 -25.83 12.71
C TRP A 289 -9.00 -26.76 13.01
N ASP A 290 -10.09 -26.21 13.54
CA ASP A 290 -11.34 -26.91 13.84
C ASP A 290 -12.32 -26.81 12.67
N TYR A 291 -12.75 -27.95 12.14
CA TYR A 291 -13.74 -28.02 11.05
C TYR A 291 -15.12 -27.55 11.49
N GLN A 292 -15.72 -26.62 10.73
CA GLN A 292 -17.05 -26.05 11.02
C GLN A 292 -18.16 -26.57 10.09
N GLY A 293 -17.83 -27.01 8.87
CA GLY A 293 -18.83 -27.51 7.92
C GLY A 293 -18.53 -27.17 6.46
N GLU A 294 -19.31 -27.77 5.56
CA GLU A 294 -19.36 -27.39 4.13
C GLU A 294 -20.19 -26.10 3.99
N ILE A 295 -19.71 -25.13 3.21
CA ILE A 295 -20.35 -23.81 3.07
C ILE A 295 -20.86 -23.51 1.66
N MET A 296 -20.25 -24.10 0.62
CA MET A 296 -20.62 -23.84 -0.77
C MET A 296 -20.09 -24.96 -1.67
N TYR A 297 -20.79 -25.29 -2.75
CA TYR A 297 -20.24 -26.13 -3.82
C TYR A 297 -19.09 -25.41 -4.54
N GLY A 298 -18.08 -26.16 -4.98
CA GLY A 298 -16.96 -25.56 -5.69
C GLY A 298 -15.94 -26.56 -6.20
N LEU A 299 -14.89 -26.04 -6.85
CA LEU A 299 -13.75 -26.79 -7.36
C LEU A 299 -12.47 -26.38 -6.64
N ASP A 300 -11.31 -26.76 -7.16
CA ASP A 300 -10.00 -26.64 -6.54
C ASP A 300 -9.47 -25.21 -6.29
N VAL A 301 -10.22 -24.14 -6.60
CA VAL A 301 -9.76 -22.74 -6.46
C VAL A 301 -10.85 -21.85 -5.88
N VAL A 302 -10.52 -21.22 -4.75
CA VAL A 302 -11.28 -20.16 -4.10
C VAL A 302 -10.33 -19.13 -3.49
N THR A 303 -10.74 -17.87 -3.54
CA THR A 303 -10.15 -16.77 -2.78
C THR A 303 -11.27 -16.00 -2.11
N VAL A 304 -11.03 -15.47 -0.91
CA VAL A 304 -12.01 -14.66 -0.17
C VAL A 304 -11.38 -13.36 0.30
N ALA A 305 -12.08 -12.25 0.07
CA ALA A 305 -11.72 -10.94 0.60
C ALA A 305 -12.87 -10.39 1.44
N TYR A 306 -12.54 -9.46 2.33
CA TYR A 306 -13.54 -8.73 3.11
C TYR A 306 -13.70 -7.31 2.56
N ASP A 307 -14.94 -6.93 2.31
CA ASP A 307 -15.36 -5.60 1.93
C ASP A 307 -15.84 -4.86 3.18
N GLU A 308 -15.00 -3.97 3.69
CA GLU A 308 -15.29 -3.16 4.88
C GLU A 308 -16.44 -2.18 4.66
N VAL A 309 -16.60 -1.66 3.42
CA VAL A 309 -17.60 -0.63 3.12
C VAL A 309 -19.01 -1.20 3.21
N ASN A 310 -19.24 -2.37 2.60
CA ASN A 310 -20.54 -3.04 2.66
C ASN A 310 -20.63 -4.09 3.79
N SER A 311 -19.56 -4.25 4.57
CA SER A 311 -19.46 -5.22 5.67
C SER A 311 -19.80 -6.66 5.27
N GLN A 312 -19.23 -7.11 4.15
CA GLN A 312 -19.50 -8.42 3.55
C GLN A 312 -18.22 -9.13 3.10
N TYR A 313 -18.26 -10.45 3.08
CA TYR A 313 -17.25 -11.31 2.48
C TYR A 313 -17.57 -11.56 1.02
N ILE A 314 -16.55 -11.57 0.17
CA ILE A 314 -16.67 -11.84 -1.26
C ILE A 314 -15.77 -13.02 -1.59
N ALA A 315 -16.37 -14.11 -2.07
CA ALA A 315 -15.63 -15.25 -2.58
C ALA A 315 -15.54 -15.18 -4.10
N MET A 316 -14.35 -15.33 -4.66
CA MET A 316 -14.14 -15.63 -6.08
C MET A 316 -13.74 -17.09 -6.20
N PHE A 317 -14.40 -17.84 -7.07
CA PHE A 317 -14.18 -19.28 -7.15
C PHE A 317 -14.40 -19.86 -8.54
N LYS A 318 -13.70 -20.95 -8.82
CA LYS A 318 -13.75 -21.63 -10.12
C LYS A 318 -15.11 -22.29 -10.32
N ASN A 319 -15.77 -21.97 -11.43
CA ASN A 319 -17.07 -22.51 -11.82
C ASN A 319 -17.14 -22.64 -13.35
N PRO A 320 -16.82 -23.80 -13.94
CA PRO A 320 -16.64 -23.97 -15.39
C PRO A 320 -17.95 -24.01 -16.17
N VAL A 321 -17.90 -23.57 -17.43
CA VAL A 321 -19.07 -23.54 -18.34
C VAL A 321 -18.65 -24.06 -19.71
N ASN A 322 -19.45 -24.96 -20.29
CA ASN A 322 -19.18 -25.52 -21.63
C ASN A 322 -17.74 -26.03 -21.81
N SER A 323 -17.18 -26.67 -20.77
CA SER A 323 -15.79 -27.16 -20.71
C SER A 323 -14.68 -26.09 -20.77
N LYS A 324 -15.01 -24.81 -20.54
CA LYS A 324 -14.05 -23.71 -20.30
C LYS A 324 -13.99 -23.37 -18.83
N ARG A 325 -12.80 -23.01 -18.33
CA ARG A 325 -12.68 -22.49 -16.96
C ARG A 325 -13.15 -21.04 -16.92
N THR A 326 -13.99 -20.76 -15.94
CA THR A 326 -14.56 -19.44 -15.64
C THR A 326 -14.63 -19.28 -14.12
N HIS A 327 -14.90 -18.06 -13.67
CA HIS A 327 -15.14 -17.75 -12.26
C HIS A 327 -16.56 -17.32 -12.00
N SER A 328 -16.99 -17.63 -10.80
CA SER A 328 -18.14 -17.02 -10.18
C SER A 328 -17.71 -16.27 -8.94
N MET A 329 -18.55 -15.32 -8.54
CA MET A 329 -18.49 -14.72 -7.23
C MET A 329 -19.77 -15.00 -6.45
N ALA A 330 -19.62 -15.02 -5.14
CA ALA A 330 -20.74 -14.96 -4.21
C ALA A 330 -20.35 -14.06 -3.04
N VAL A 331 -21.35 -13.48 -2.38
CA VAL A 331 -21.16 -12.67 -1.18
C VAL A 331 -21.86 -13.30 0.03
N SER A 332 -21.31 -13.04 1.21
CA SER A 332 -21.83 -13.52 2.48
C SER A 332 -21.58 -12.51 3.58
N ASN A 333 -22.48 -12.38 4.55
CA ASN A 333 -22.25 -11.53 5.73
C ASN A 333 -21.60 -12.30 6.89
N ASP A 334 -21.53 -13.64 6.82
CA ASP A 334 -21.15 -14.51 7.95
C ASP A 334 -20.20 -15.66 7.58
N LEU A 335 -19.73 -15.74 6.32
CA LEU A 335 -18.92 -16.81 5.72
C LEU A 335 -19.61 -18.18 5.62
N ILE A 336 -20.85 -18.29 6.06
CA ILE A 336 -21.60 -19.55 6.12
C ILE A 336 -22.69 -19.55 5.04
N ASN A 337 -23.48 -18.47 5.01
CA ASN A 337 -24.60 -18.31 4.10
C ASN A 337 -24.19 -17.43 2.93
N TRP A 338 -24.14 -18.03 1.74
CA TRP A 338 -23.73 -17.37 0.50
C TRP A 338 -24.94 -17.14 -0.40
N ASN A 339 -24.95 -16.02 -1.11
CA ASN A 339 -25.97 -15.77 -2.13
C ASN A 339 -25.78 -16.65 -3.37
N GLU A 340 -26.76 -16.60 -4.28
CA GLU A 340 -26.64 -17.26 -5.58
C GLU A 340 -25.43 -16.72 -6.35
N PRO A 341 -24.54 -17.60 -6.87
CA PRO A 341 -23.33 -17.16 -7.53
C PRO A 341 -23.58 -16.34 -8.80
N VAL A 342 -22.94 -15.18 -8.89
CA VAL A 342 -22.86 -14.36 -10.10
C VAL A 342 -21.70 -14.85 -10.95
N ARG A 343 -21.92 -15.08 -12.24
CA ARG A 343 -20.87 -15.50 -13.16
C ARG A 343 -20.09 -14.30 -13.66
N MET A 344 -18.77 -14.42 -13.73
CA MET A 344 -17.92 -13.42 -14.37
C MET A 344 -17.58 -13.86 -15.81
N PHE A 345 -17.66 -12.94 -16.76
CA PHE A 345 -17.18 -13.20 -18.11
C PHE A 345 -15.65 -13.27 -18.11
N SER A 346 -15.02 -14.29 -18.69
CA SER A 346 -13.55 -14.48 -18.72
C SER A 346 -12.82 -13.46 -19.60
N VAL A 347 -11.55 -13.12 -19.29
CA VAL A 347 -10.63 -12.26 -20.10
C VAL A 347 -10.45 -12.81 -21.53
N ALA A 348 -10.70 -14.10 -21.71
CA ALA A 348 -10.57 -14.78 -22.97
C ALA A 348 -11.49 -14.22 -24.05
N THR A 349 -12.67 -13.69 -23.70
CA THR A 349 -13.78 -13.57 -24.65
C THR A 349 -13.49 -12.81 -25.94
N PRO A 350 -12.71 -11.72 -26.03
CA PRO A 350 -12.48 -11.08 -27.33
C PRO A 350 -11.52 -11.85 -28.24
N LEU A 351 -10.34 -12.27 -27.76
CA LEU A 351 -9.35 -12.96 -28.60
C LEU A 351 -9.64 -14.46 -28.79
N ASP A 352 -10.28 -15.08 -27.79
CA ASP A 352 -10.78 -16.46 -27.84
C ASP A 352 -12.03 -16.55 -28.72
N SER A 353 -12.93 -15.55 -28.72
CA SER A 353 -14.06 -15.52 -29.69
C SER A 353 -13.58 -15.34 -31.13
N LEU A 354 -12.45 -14.65 -31.33
CA LEU A 354 -11.78 -14.57 -32.64
C LEU A 354 -10.98 -15.84 -32.97
N GLY A 355 -10.89 -16.82 -32.06
CA GLY A 355 -10.18 -18.08 -32.25
C GLY A 355 -8.66 -17.94 -32.36
N VAL A 356 -8.11 -16.80 -31.94
CA VAL A 356 -6.68 -16.46 -32.07
C VAL A 356 -5.85 -17.13 -30.97
N LEU A 357 -6.41 -17.21 -29.75
CA LEU A 357 -5.78 -17.79 -28.56
C LEU A 357 -6.85 -18.48 -27.73
N ARG A 358 -6.57 -19.70 -27.25
CA ARG A 358 -7.43 -20.34 -26.25
C ARG A 358 -6.98 -19.89 -24.85
N ALA A 359 -7.69 -18.90 -24.31
CA ALA A 359 -7.50 -18.44 -22.94
C ALA A 359 -8.68 -18.88 -22.07
N ASP A 360 -8.40 -19.16 -20.81
CA ASP A 360 -9.36 -19.52 -19.77
C ASP A 360 -9.03 -18.67 -18.53
N SER A 361 -10.01 -18.36 -17.68
CA SER A 361 -9.72 -17.78 -16.36
C SER A 361 -9.54 -18.93 -15.34
N TYR A 362 -8.38 -19.03 -14.68
CA TYR A 362 -8.05 -20.15 -13.78
C TYR A 362 -8.42 -19.92 -12.31
N GLY A 363 -8.09 -18.75 -11.79
CA GLY A 363 -8.46 -18.19 -10.47
C GLY A 363 -8.46 -16.68 -10.54
N ALA A 364 -8.79 -16.01 -9.45
CA ALA A 364 -8.57 -14.57 -9.32
C ALA A 364 -8.36 -14.21 -7.86
N GLY A 365 -7.51 -13.25 -7.56
CA GLY A 365 -7.53 -12.52 -6.28
C GLY A 365 -8.44 -11.28 -6.38
N LEU A 366 -8.81 -10.70 -5.24
CA LEU A 366 -9.70 -9.56 -5.14
C LEU A 366 -9.18 -8.53 -4.14
N TYR A 367 -9.30 -7.25 -4.45
CA TYR A 367 -9.03 -6.15 -3.53
C TYR A 367 -10.23 -5.21 -3.50
N PRO A 368 -11.13 -5.37 -2.51
CA PRO A 368 -12.15 -4.38 -2.21
C PRO A 368 -11.46 -3.13 -1.67
N LEU A 369 -11.63 -2.00 -2.36
CA LEU A 369 -11.05 -0.71 -1.98
C LEU A 369 -12.09 0.38 -2.17
N GLY A 370 -12.67 0.85 -1.06
CA GLY A 370 -13.72 1.86 -1.09
C GLY A 370 -14.95 1.34 -1.84
N ASP A 371 -15.38 2.08 -2.85
CA ASP A 371 -16.48 1.72 -3.76
C ASP A 371 -15.98 1.06 -5.06
N SER A 372 -14.75 0.54 -5.05
CA SER A 372 -14.12 -0.17 -6.16
C SER A 372 -13.72 -1.58 -5.78
N TYR A 373 -13.81 -2.50 -6.73
CA TYR A 373 -13.33 -3.86 -6.59
C TYR A 373 -12.27 -4.12 -7.65
N VAL A 374 -11.02 -4.32 -7.24
CA VAL A 374 -9.90 -4.59 -8.13
C VAL A 374 -9.62 -6.09 -8.13
N GLY A 375 -9.78 -6.74 -9.28
CA GLY A 375 -9.56 -8.17 -9.46
C GLY A 375 -8.24 -8.46 -10.18
N PHE A 376 -7.61 -9.57 -9.78
CA PHE A 376 -6.35 -10.08 -10.33
C PHE A 376 -6.61 -11.43 -11.01
N ASP A 377 -7.09 -11.41 -12.26
CA ASP A 377 -7.46 -12.62 -13.01
C ASP A 377 -6.23 -13.41 -13.44
N TRP A 378 -6.18 -14.69 -13.08
CA TRP A 378 -5.12 -15.62 -13.47
C TRP A 378 -5.44 -16.19 -14.86
N ARG A 379 -5.04 -15.46 -15.90
CA ARG A 379 -5.31 -15.81 -17.29
C ARG A 379 -4.46 -17.00 -17.70
N PHE A 380 -5.12 -18.12 -17.99
CA PHE A 380 -4.49 -19.35 -18.41
C PHE A 380 -4.50 -19.49 -19.93
N LEU A 381 -3.33 -19.39 -20.54
CA LEU A 381 -3.13 -19.55 -21.98
C LEU A 381 -2.83 -21.01 -22.29
N ILE A 382 -3.81 -21.70 -22.89
CA ILE A 382 -3.74 -23.13 -23.16
C ILE A 382 -2.93 -23.38 -24.43
N THR A 383 -1.83 -24.09 -24.29
CA THR A 383 -0.92 -24.45 -25.39
C THR A 383 -1.25 -25.83 -25.96
N GLN A 384 -1.71 -26.77 -25.13
CA GLN A 384 -2.06 -28.13 -25.56
C GLN A 384 -3.16 -28.76 -24.68
N GLY A 385 -4.16 -29.38 -25.33
CA GLY A 385 -5.22 -30.11 -24.65
C GLY A 385 -6.03 -29.17 -23.75
N THR A 386 -6.23 -29.55 -22.48
CA THR A 386 -6.90 -28.70 -21.47
C THR A 386 -6.00 -28.40 -20.28
N MET A 387 -4.82 -29.01 -20.20
CA MET A 387 -3.97 -29.05 -19.00
C MET A 387 -2.62 -28.38 -19.18
N TYR A 388 -2.15 -28.18 -20.41
CA TYR A 388 -0.86 -27.56 -20.68
C TYR A 388 -1.06 -26.11 -21.08
N GLY A 389 -0.28 -25.24 -20.45
CA GLY A 389 -0.35 -23.80 -20.62
C GLY A 389 0.46 -23.02 -19.59
N ILE A 390 0.49 -21.71 -19.82
CA ILE A 390 1.09 -20.71 -18.94
C ILE A 390 0.01 -19.85 -18.30
N ASN A 391 0.33 -19.17 -17.19
CA ASN A 391 -0.60 -18.35 -16.45
C ASN A 391 0.03 -17.03 -16.02
N ASP A 392 -0.50 -15.91 -16.54
CA ASP A 392 -0.15 -14.56 -16.12
C ASP A 392 -1.33 -13.88 -15.41
N VAL A 393 -1.11 -12.69 -14.83
CA VAL A 393 -2.15 -11.98 -14.07
C VAL A 393 -2.61 -10.74 -14.81
N MET A 394 -3.90 -10.66 -15.07
CA MET A 394 -4.58 -9.54 -15.71
C MET A 394 -5.32 -8.70 -14.66
N LEU A 395 -5.37 -7.39 -14.86
CA LEU A 395 -6.18 -6.50 -14.02
C LEU A 395 -7.62 -6.46 -14.54
N MET A 396 -8.59 -6.54 -13.64
CA MET A 396 -10.00 -6.30 -13.91
C MET A 396 -10.62 -5.47 -12.80
N PHE A 397 -11.74 -4.80 -13.05
CA PHE A 397 -12.43 -4.06 -12.00
C PHE A 397 -13.94 -4.04 -12.16
N SER A 398 -14.61 -3.81 -11.04
CA SER A 398 -16.06 -3.61 -10.95
C SER A 398 -16.35 -2.54 -9.90
N ARG A 399 -17.53 -1.92 -10.00
CA ARG A 399 -18.10 -0.99 -9.01
C ARG A 399 -19.32 -1.58 -8.28
N ASP A 400 -19.81 -2.73 -8.73
CA ASP A 400 -21.11 -3.27 -8.31
C ASP A 400 -21.15 -4.80 -8.10
N LEU A 401 -20.02 -5.49 -8.32
CA LEU A 401 -19.87 -6.95 -8.24
C LEU A 401 -20.83 -7.73 -9.15
N THR A 402 -21.29 -7.12 -10.24
CA THR A 402 -22.09 -7.80 -11.26
C THR A 402 -21.22 -8.60 -12.22
N GLU A 403 -21.83 -9.17 -13.28
CA GLU A 403 -21.10 -9.91 -14.32
C GLU A 403 -20.18 -9.03 -15.18
N ASP A 404 -20.45 -7.71 -15.24
CA ASP A 404 -19.82 -6.75 -16.14
C ASP A 404 -18.53 -6.15 -15.54
N TRP A 405 -17.48 -6.97 -15.47
CA TRP A 405 -16.14 -6.52 -15.07
C TRP A 405 -15.40 -5.88 -16.24
N GLN A 406 -14.88 -4.68 -16.00
CA GLN A 406 -14.11 -3.92 -16.98
C GLN A 406 -12.64 -4.34 -17.01
N ARG A 407 -12.03 -4.28 -18.20
CA ARG A 407 -10.66 -4.74 -18.49
C ARG A 407 -9.97 -3.85 -19.53
N PRO A 408 -9.66 -2.59 -19.21
CA PRO A 408 -9.06 -1.64 -20.14
C PRO A 408 -7.58 -1.92 -20.40
N PHE A 409 -6.91 -2.75 -19.60
CA PHE A 409 -5.49 -3.04 -19.75
C PHE A 409 -5.26 -4.35 -20.52
N ALA A 410 -4.65 -4.24 -21.70
CA ALA A 410 -4.43 -5.37 -22.60
C ALA A 410 -3.24 -6.26 -22.23
N GLU A 411 -2.36 -5.78 -21.34
CA GLU A 411 -1.15 -6.46 -20.90
C GLU A 411 -1.31 -7.03 -19.49
N PRO A 412 -0.52 -8.04 -19.09
CA PRO A 412 -0.55 -8.53 -17.72
C PRO A 412 -0.04 -7.46 -16.74
N ILE A 413 -0.78 -7.27 -15.65
CA ILE A 413 -0.41 -6.37 -14.55
C ILE A 413 0.71 -6.96 -13.69
N ILE A 414 0.78 -8.29 -13.61
CA ILE A 414 1.95 -9.05 -13.13
C ILE A 414 2.43 -9.93 -14.28
N PRO A 415 3.51 -9.54 -14.99
CA PRO A 415 4.05 -10.35 -16.07
C PRO A 415 4.81 -11.56 -15.55
N LEU A 416 4.84 -12.63 -16.35
CA LEU A 416 5.72 -13.77 -16.13
C LEU A 416 7.19 -13.33 -16.04
N GLY A 417 7.97 -14.09 -15.27
CA GLY A 417 9.43 -13.95 -15.26
C GLY A 417 10.08 -14.37 -16.56
N GLU A 418 11.34 -13.99 -16.72
CA GLU A 418 12.18 -14.45 -17.82
C GLU A 418 12.47 -15.95 -17.69
N VAL A 419 12.81 -16.61 -18.81
CA VAL A 419 13.10 -18.05 -18.81
C VAL A 419 14.19 -18.40 -17.80
N GLY A 420 13.87 -19.31 -16.87
CA GLY A 420 14.76 -19.73 -15.78
C GLY A 420 14.45 -19.08 -14.43
N GLU A 421 13.67 -18.00 -14.40
CA GLU A 421 13.13 -17.44 -13.17
C GLU A 421 12.02 -18.33 -12.58
N PHE A 422 11.82 -18.22 -11.26
CA PHE A 422 10.92 -19.09 -10.50
C PHE A 422 9.46 -18.95 -10.92
N ASP A 423 9.08 -17.83 -11.56
CA ASP A 423 7.72 -17.44 -11.97
C ASP A 423 7.60 -17.30 -13.49
N SER A 424 8.47 -17.98 -14.24
CA SER A 424 8.56 -17.86 -15.70
C SER A 424 7.38 -18.48 -16.49
N HIS A 425 6.54 -19.30 -15.86
CA HIS A 425 5.44 -20.00 -16.55
C HIS A 425 4.07 -19.84 -15.89
N LEU A 426 3.98 -19.82 -14.56
CA LEU A 426 2.70 -19.71 -13.85
C LEU A 426 2.83 -18.74 -12.68
N ILE A 427 1.83 -17.89 -12.52
CA ILE A 427 1.65 -17.03 -11.35
C ILE A 427 0.25 -17.27 -10.77
N TYR A 428 0.19 -17.51 -9.46
CA TYR A 428 -1.06 -17.52 -8.69
C TYR A 428 -0.93 -16.54 -7.55
N THR A 429 -1.91 -15.67 -7.35
CA THR A 429 -1.82 -14.64 -6.32
C THR A 429 -2.39 -15.13 -5.00
N ALA A 430 -2.01 -14.44 -3.92
CA ALA A 430 -2.81 -14.43 -2.71
C ALA A 430 -4.24 -13.93 -3.00
N SER A 431 -5.13 -14.14 -2.03
CA SER A 431 -6.54 -13.76 -2.10
C SER A 431 -6.73 -12.25 -2.25
N TYR A 432 -5.91 -11.45 -1.58
CA TYR A 432 -5.95 -9.99 -1.62
C TYR A 432 -4.58 -9.39 -1.28
N PRO A 433 -4.28 -8.16 -1.74
CA PRO A 433 -3.06 -7.45 -1.36
C PRO A 433 -3.17 -6.85 0.04
N ILE A 434 -2.03 -6.52 0.63
CA ILE A 434 -1.92 -5.82 1.91
C ILE A 434 -1.23 -4.46 1.73
N ARG A 435 -1.53 -3.52 2.62
CA ARG A 435 -0.80 -2.25 2.70
C ARG A 435 0.50 -2.44 3.46
N VAL A 436 1.60 -1.92 2.91
CA VAL A 436 2.91 -1.85 3.58
C VAL A 436 3.44 -0.44 3.43
N GLY A 437 3.28 0.39 4.47
CA GLY A 437 3.59 1.81 4.42
C GLY A 437 2.85 2.54 3.30
N ASN A 438 3.62 3.04 2.32
CA ASN A 438 3.14 3.76 1.14
C ASN A 438 3.04 2.87 -0.11
N GLU A 439 3.03 1.55 0.07
CA GLU A 439 2.95 0.56 -1.02
C GLU A 439 1.76 -0.39 -0.81
N THR A 440 1.29 -0.97 -1.91
CA THR A 440 0.33 -2.09 -1.94
C THR A 440 1.10 -3.33 -2.40
N TRP A 441 1.11 -4.37 -1.57
CA TRP A 441 1.85 -5.62 -1.83
C TRP A 441 0.88 -6.79 -2.02
N LEU A 442 1.00 -7.49 -3.15
CA LEU A 442 0.32 -8.75 -3.43
C LEU A 442 1.34 -9.89 -3.48
N TYR A 443 1.28 -10.80 -2.52
CA TYR A 443 2.11 -12.00 -2.57
C TYR A 443 1.59 -12.94 -3.66
N TYR A 444 2.49 -13.67 -4.31
CA TYR A 444 2.13 -14.62 -5.35
C TYR A 444 3.05 -15.85 -5.34
N GLY A 445 2.51 -17.03 -5.65
CA GLY A 445 3.29 -18.22 -5.97
C GLY A 445 3.68 -18.24 -7.44
N GLY A 446 4.97 -18.38 -7.72
CA GLY A 446 5.51 -18.52 -9.08
C GLY A 446 5.95 -19.95 -9.36
N TRP A 447 5.77 -20.42 -10.60
CA TRP A 447 6.30 -21.69 -11.08
C TRP A 447 7.13 -21.55 -12.35
N ASN A 448 8.22 -22.32 -12.42
CA ASN A 448 9.18 -22.31 -13.53
C ASN A 448 8.90 -23.35 -14.63
N GLY A 449 7.71 -23.92 -14.66
CA GLY A 449 7.29 -24.89 -15.67
C GLY A 449 5.79 -24.86 -15.93
N ASP A 450 5.41 -25.30 -17.13
CA ASP A 450 4.03 -25.35 -17.63
C ASP A 450 3.08 -26.11 -16.67
N HIS A 451 1.81 -25.70 -16.63
CA HIS A 451 0.77 -26.30 -15.78
C HIS A 451 0.68 -27.84 -15.90
N GLY A 452 0.88 -28.40 -17.10
CA GLY A 452 0.78 -29.84 -17.33
C GLY A 452 2.03 -30.65 -16.95
N THR A 453 3.12 -29.98 -16.52
CA THR A 453 4.41 -30.64 -16.23
C THR A 453 4.59 -30.93 -14.75
N SER A 454 5.21 -32.07 -14.44
CA SER A 454 5.47 -32.52 -13.06
C SER A 454 6.83 -32.07 -12.52
N ASN A 455 7.82 -31.91 -13.41
CA ASN A 455 9.19 -31.48 -13.09
C ASN A 455 9.30 -29.95 -13.12
N ARG A 456 8.80 -29.33 -12.06
CA ARG A 456 8.84 -27.88 -11.83
C ARG A 456 9.00 -27.60 -10.34
N SER A 457 9.55 -26.45 -10.01
CA SER A 457 9.65 -25.93 -8.65
C SER A 457 8.83 -24.64 -8.53
N SER A 458 8.57 -24.22 -7.29
CA SER A 458 7.90 -22.95 -7.02
C SER A 458 8.56 -22.21 -5.88
N GLU A 459 8.39 -20.90 -5.88
CA GLU A 459 8.73 -19.99 -4.79
C GLU A 459 7.60 -18.97 -4.64
N ILE A 460 7.60 -18.21 -3.55
CA ILE A 460 6.65 -17.11 -3.34
C ILE A 460 7.41 -15.79 -3.49
N GLY A 461 6.84 -14.87 -4.28
CA GLY A 461 7.34 -13.51 -4.45
C GLY A 461 6.29 -12.48 -4.04
N ILE A 462 6.64 -11.20 -4.21
CA ILE A 462 5.76 -10.05 -3.99
C ILE A 462 5.66 -9.26 -5.28
N ALA A 463 4.43 -8.95 -5.69
CA ALA A 463 4.11 -7.95 -6.69
C ALA A 463 3.71 -6.67 -5.94
N LYS A 464 4.47 -5.58 -6.12
CA LYS A 464 4.21 -4.32 -5.40
C LYS A 464 3.93 -3.16 -6.33
N TRP A 465 3.10 -2.26 -5.82
CA TRP A 465 2.76 -0.97 -6.41
C TRP A 465 2.91 0.12 -5.36
N ARG A 466 3.00 1.36 -5.83
CA ARG A 466 2.60 2.52 -5.02
C ARG A 466 1.22 2.26 -4.42
N LEU A 467 0.98 2.71 -3.17
CA LEU A 467 -0.32 2.60 -2.53
C LEU A 467 -1.41 3.16 -3.45
N ASN A 468 -2.43 2.35 -3.74
CA ASN A 468 -3.55 2.69 -4.62
C ASN A 468 -3.13 3.12 -6.04
N GLY A 469 -1.93 2.71 -6.48
CA GLY A 469 -1.29 3.19 -7.70
C GLY A 469 -1.39 2.24 -8.90
N PHE A 470 -2.47 1.47 -9.04
CA PHE A 470 -2.66 0.56 -10.18
C PHE A 470 -2.79 1.30 -11.51
N ALA A 471 -3.32 2.53 -11.48
CA ALA A 471 -3.41 3.42 -12.63
C ALA A 471 -3.21 4.88 -12.22
N SER A 472 -2.84 5.73 -13.18
CA SER A 472 -2.78 7.18 -13.04
C SER A 472 -3.37 7.89 -14.24
N LEU A 473 -3.77 9.14 -14.04
CA LEU A 473 -4.04 10.12 -15.08
C LEU A 473 -2.81 11.02 -15.23
N ASP A 474 -2.15 10.89 -16.36
CA ASP A 474 -0.86 11.51 -16.65
C ASP A 474 -1.05 12.78 -17.49
N CYS A 475 -0.38 13.85 -17.06
CA CYS A 475 -0.42 15.16 -17.70
C CYS A 475 0.98 15.51 -18.18
N GLY A 476 1.12 15.79 -19.48
CA GLY A 476 2.39 16.15 -20.11
C GLY A 476 2.80 17.60 -19.86
N SER A 477 3.57 18.16 -20.79
CA SER A 477 4.04 19.55 -20.72
C SER A 477 2.98 20.60 -21.00
N GLU A 478 1.88 20.21 -21.66
CA GLU A 478 0.68 21.04 -21.81
C GLU A 478 -0.25 20.81 -20.62
N GLU A 479 -0.96 21.85 -20.18
CA GLU A 479 -1.87 21.73 -19.05
C GLU A 479 -3.02 20.77 -19.41
N GLY A 480 -3.19 19.74 -18.59
CA GLY A 480 -4.33 18.84 -18.59
C GLY A 480 -5.39 19.28 -17.60
N VAL A 481 -6.64 18.93 -17.91
CA VAL A 481 -7.78 19.20 -17.04
C VAL A 481 -8.59 17.93 -16.87
N ILE A 482 -8.97 17.62 -15.63
CA ILE A 482 -9.87 16.51 -15.28
C ILE A 482 -11.00 17.11 -14.47
N THR A 483 -12.25 16.93 -14.89
CA THR A 483 -13.43 17.33 -14.10
C THR A 483 -14.22 16.09 -13.71
N THR A 484 -14.48 15.94 -12.42
CA THR A 484 -15.29 14.83 -11.91
C THR A 484 -16.76 14.99 -12.29
N SER A 485 -17.52 13.89 -12.28
CA SER A 485 -18.97 13.91 -12.11
C SER A 485 -19.34 14.61 -10.80
N PHE A 486 -20.63 14.85 -10.57
CA PHE A 486 -21.08 15.35 -9.28
C PHE A 486 -20.82 14.32 -8.18
N LEU A 487 -20.25 14.78 -7.07
CA LEU A 487 -19.86 13.97 -5.92
C LEU A 487 -20.56 14.48 -4.67
N ILE A 488 -20.94 13.55 -3.79
CA ILE A 488 -21.19 13.80 -2.37
C ILE A 488 -20.06 13.10 -1.61
N PHE A 489 -19.52 13.75 -0.58
CA PHE A 489 -18.40 13.23 0.19
C PHE A 489 -18.61 13.45 1.70
N ASN A 490 -17.88 12.67 2.49
CA ASN A 490 -17.74 12.80 3.94
C ASN A 490 -16.28 13.09 4.29
N GLY A 491 -16.07 13.93 5.30
CA GLY A 491 -14.75 14.39 5.74
C GLY A 491 -14.51 15.88 5.51
N SER A 492 -13.42 16.37 6.06
CA SER A 492 -13.13 17.80 6.16
C SER A 492 -11.84 18.23 5.47
N THR A 493 -11.14 17.33 4.78
CA THR A 493 -9.92 17.63 4.00
C THR A 493 -9.88 16.81 2.72
N LEU A 494 -9.40 17.39 1.61
CA LEU A 494 -9.16 16.68 0.35
C LEU A 494 -7.69 16.26 0.27
N HIS A 495 -7.49 14.96 0.05
CA HIS A 495 -6.18 14.32 -0.05
C HIS A 495 -5.98 13.74 -1.45
N VAL A 496 -4.77 13.88 -1.98
CA VAL A 496 -4.42 13.51 -3.35
C VAL A 496 -3.16 12.65 -3.35
N ASN A 497 -3.25 11.49 -3.99
CA ASN A 497 -2.11 10.64 -4.28
C ASN A 497 -1.53 11.03 -5.65
N ALA A 498 -0.35 11.66 -5.65
CA ALA A 498 0.23 12.18 -6.89
C ALA A 498 1.76 12.22 -6.88
N LYS A 499 2.30 12.14 -8.09
CA LYS A 499 3.70 12.39 -8.40
C LYS A 499 3.79 13.56 -9.38
N VAL A 500 4.55 14.58 -9.01
CA VAL A 500 4.73 15.80 -9.81
C VAL A 500 6.22 16.00 -10.06
N GLU A 501 6.59 16.03 -11.33
CA GLU A 501 7.96 16.23 -11.77
C GLU A 501 8.39 17.71 -11.60
N SER A 502 9.69 17.97 -11.62
CA SER A 502 10.23 19.33 -11.48
C SER A 502 9.64 20.28 -12.53
N GLY A 503 9.08 21.41 -12.07
CA GLY A 503 8.41 22.40 -12.93
C GLY A 503 6.98 22.01 -13.37
N GLY A 504 6.46 20.90 -12.86
CA GLY A 504 5.06 20.51 -12.93
C GLY A 504 4.23 21.09 -11.79
N TYR A 505 2.93 20.79 -11.79
CA TYR A 505 2.01 21.06 -10.68
C TYR A 505 0.74 20.24 -10.82
N ILE A 506 0.04 20.07 -9.69
CA ILE A 506 -1.41 19.84 -9.68
C ILE A 506 -2.07 20.96 -8.86
N LYS A 507 -3.12 21.55 -9.41
CA LYS A 507 -3.99 22.53 -8.74
C LYS A 507 -5.43 22.05 -8.81
N VAL A 508 -6.22 22.43 -7.82
CA VAL A 508 -7.60 21.94 -7.67
C VAL A 508 -8.55 23.11 -7.56
N GLU A 509 -9.69 22.99 -8.23
CA GLU A 509 -10.82 23.90 -8.16
C GLU A 509 -12.06 23.11 -7.75
N LEU A 510 -12.89 23.65 -6.86
CA LEU A 510 -14.17 23.05 -6.48
C LEU A 510 -15.32 23.81 -7.13
N LEU A 511 -16.27 23.06 -7.69
CA LEU A 511 -17.46 23.61 -8.32
C LEU A 511 -18.72 23.21 -7.56
N ASP A 512 -19.68 24.12 -7.52
CA ASP A 512 -21.00 23.89 -6.97
C ASP A 512 -21.85 23.03 -7.92
N GLU A 513 -23.08 22.76 -7.47
CA GLU A 513 -24.06 21.99 -8.20
C GLU A 513 -24.52 22.60 -9.54
N ASN A 514 -24.14 23.84 -9.84
CA ASN A 514 -24.47 24.59 -11.05
C ASN A 514 -23.24 24.86 -11.94
N ASP A 515 -22.13 24.14 -11.70
CA ASP A 515 -20.85 24.32 -12.38
C ASP A 515 -20.20 25.70 -12.15
N ASN A 516 -20.61 26.44 -11.12
CA ASN A 516 -19.92 27.66 -10.71
C ASN A 516 -18.78 27.32 -9.76
N VAL A 517 -17.68 28.05 -9.83
CA VAL A 517 -16.57 27.91 -8.89
C VAL A 517 -17.01 28.35 -7.49
N ILE A 518 -16.78 27.50 -6.49
CA ILE A 518 -17.10 27.82 -5.10
C ILE A 518 -16.10 28.86 -4.59
N GLN A 519 -16.60 29.97 -4.05
CA GLN A 519 -15.77 31.07 -3.57
C GLN A 519 -14.77 30.60 -2.50
N GLY A 520 -13.49 30.90 -2.70
CA GLY A 520 -12.39 30.50 -1.84
C GLY A 520 -11.76 29.14 -2.19
N PHE A 521 -12.28 28.45 -3.21
CA PHE A 521 -11.78 27.17 -3.73
C PHE A 521 -11.42 27.25 -5.22
N GLU A 522 -11.02 28.44 -5.69
CA GLU A 522 -10.60 28.68 -7.06
C GLU A 522 -9.22 28.08 -7.36
N LYS A 523 -8.96 27.73 -8.63
CA LYS A 523 -7.63 27.26 -9.09
C LYS A 523 -6.49 28.18 -8.66
N ASP A 524 -6.67 29.50 -8.78
CA ASP A 524 -5.64 30.49 -8.47
C ASP A 524 -5.36 30.61 -6.96
N SER A 525 -6.36 30.30 -6.13
CA SER A 525 -6.23 30.21 -4.68
C SER A 525 -5.56 28.90 -4.25
N CYS A 526 -5.58 27.86 -5.09
CA CYS A 526 -4.97 26.56 -4.79
C CYS A 526 -3.43 26.65 -4.75
N THR A 527 -2.86 26.20 -3.63
CA THR A 527 -1.42 25.94 -3.54
C THR A 527 -1.08 24.77 -4.45
N ALA A 528 -0.04 24.91 -5.28
CA ALA A 528 0.38 23.84 -6.17
C ALA A 528 0.85 22.62 -5.36
N ILE A 529 0.38 21.44 -5.74
CA ILE A 529 0.93 20.16 -5.30
C ILE A 529 2.20 19.90 -6.11
N GLU A 530 3.28 19.52 -5.42
CA GLU A 530 4.62 19.30 -5.98
C GLU A 530 5.26 18.06 -5.35
N GLY A 531 6.19 17.41 -6.06
CA GLY A 531 6.91 16.23 -5.58
C GLY A 531 6.10 14.93 -5.63
N ASP A 532 6.65 13.88 -5.02
CA ASP A 532 6.07 12.54 -5.02
C ASP A 532 5.61 12.13 -3.61
N GLN A 533 4.29 12.07 -3.40
CA GLN A 533 3.69 11.61 -2.15
C GLN A 533 2.35 10.91 -2.38
N VAL A 534 2.09 9.86 -1.59
CA VAL A 534 0.82 9.13 -1.65
C VAL A 534 -0.34 9.88 -0.96
N ASP A 535 -0.04 10.99 -0.28
CA ASP A 535 -1.00 11.72 0.56
C ASP A 535 -0.73 13.24 0.61
N HIS A 536 -0.99 13.95 -0.48
CA HIS A 536 -0.92 15.41 -0.52
C HIS A 536 -2.23 16.04 -0.01
N ILE A 537 -2.16 16.87 1.02
CA ILE A 537 -3.31 17.68 1.46
C ILE A 537 -3.48 18.89 0.53
N VAL A 538 -4.64 19.01 -0.10
CA VAL A 538 -4.98 20.15 -0.97
C VAL A 538 -5.26 21.39 -0.13
N ARG A 539 -4.75 22.56 -0.56
CA ARG A 539 -4.86 23.83 0.18
C ARG A 539 -5.28 24.98 -0.71
N TRP A 540 -6.19 25.82 -0.24
CA TRP A 540 -6.61 27.07 -0.92
C TRP A 540 -6.35 28.28 -0.05
N GLY A 541 -5.37 29.11 -0.40
CA GLY A 541 -4.98 30.28 0.39
C GLY A 541 -4.65 29.95 1.86
N GLY A 542 -4.09 28.76 2.12
CA GLY A 542 -3.82 28.24 3.46
C GLY A 542 -5.00 27.52 4.14
N LYS A 543 -6.20 27.53 3.56
CA LYS A 543 -7.36 26.77 4.05
C LYS A 543 -7.26 25.31 3.61
N ILE A 544 -7.57 24.41 4.54
CA ILE A 544 -7.67 22.97 4.30
C ILE A 544 -9.07 22.41 4.60
N ASN A 545 -9.87 23.15 5.38
CA ASN A 545 -11.11 22.64 5.94
C ASN A 545 -12.28 22.77 4.95
N LEU A 546 -12.90 21.64 4.65
CA LEU A 546 -14.04 21.45 3.76
C LEU A 546 -15.33 21.08 4.51
N ILE A 547 -15.37 21.12 5.85
CA ILE A 547 -16.52 20.70 6.65
C ILE A 547 -17.83 21.38 6.24
N ASN A 548 -17.77 22.64 5.80
CA ASN A 548 -18.96 23.37 5.36
C ASN A 548 -19.49 22.89 4.00
N LEU A 549 -18.73 22.11 3.25
CA LEU A 549 -19.10 21.51 1.97
C LEU A 549 -19.44 20.02 2.10
N GLU A 550 -19.20 19.41 3.26
CA GLU A 550 -19.54 18.01 3.51
C GLU A 550 -21.03 17.74 3.26
N GLY A 551 -21.33 16.62 2.61
CA GLY A 551 -22.70 16.27 2.22
C GLY A 551 -23.28 17.11 1.07
N GLN A 552 -22.63 18.20 0.66
CA GLN A 552 -23.07 18.99 -0.49
C GLN A 552 -22.65 18.32 -1.80
N THR A 553 -23.42 18.61 -2.85
CA THR A 553 -23.07 18.17 -4.21
C THR A 553 -22.02 19.11 -4.80
N ILE A 554 -20.85 18.57 -5.12
CA ILE A 554 -19.74 19.33 -5.72
C ILE A 554 -19.17 18.62 -6.95
N LYS A 555 -18.35 19.32 -7.74
CA LYS A 555 -17.35 18.69 -8.62
C LYS A 555 -15.95 19.11 -8.20
N ILE A 556 -14.99 18.26 -8.50
CA ILE A 556 -13.58 18.57 -8.38
C ILE A 556 -13.02 18.73 -9.78
N ARG A 557 -12.32 19.83 -10.03
CA ARG A 557 -11.56 20.04 -11.26
C ARG A 557 -10.08 20.11 -10.94
N PHE A 558 -9.33 19.16 -11.47
CA PHE A 558 -7.88 19.11 -11.39
C PHE A 558 -7.28 19.77 -12.63
N TYR A 559 -6.29 20.62 -12.42
CA TYR A 559 -5.42 21.19 -13.43
C TYR A 559 -4.00 20.69 -13.19
N CYS A 560 -3.40 20.07 -14.19
CA CYS A 560 -2.19 19.29 -13.98
C CYS A 560 -1.18 19.49 -15.11
N LYS A 561 0.12 19.39 -14.79
CA LYS A 561 1.22 19.51 -15.74
C LYS A 561 2.42 18.74 -15.23
N ASN A 562 3.07 17.97 -16.11
CA ASN A 562 4.21 17.09 -15.80
C ASN A 562 3.97 16.28 -14.52
N SER A 563 2.84 15.58 -14.45
CA SER A 563 2.35 14.95 -13.23
C SER A 563 1.53 13.71 -13.51
N GLU A 564 1.45 12.84 -12.52
CA GLU A 564 0.68 11.60 -12.49
C GLU A 564 -0.26 11.69 -11.27
N LEU A 565 -1.58 11.67 -11.51
CA LEU A 565 -2.61 11.65 -10.47
C LEU A 565 -3.15 10.22 -10.34
N TYR A 566 -2.99 9.58 -9.18
CA TYR A 566 -3.31 8.17 -8.98
C TYR A 566 -4.69 7.96 -8.34
N SER A 567 -4.97 8.69 -7.27
CA SER A 567 -6.23 8.61 -6.52
C SER A 567 -6.46 9.89 -5.72
N PHE A 568 -7.68 10.08 -5.23
CA PHE A 568 -8.00 11.11 -4.24
C PHE A 568 -8.99 10.58 -3.22
N GLU A 569 -9.07 11.22 -2.07
CA GLU A 569 -10.02 10.87 -1.01
C GLU A 569 -10.32 12.06 -0.12
N PHE A 570 -11.45 12.01 0.58
CA PHE A 570 -11.77 12.96 1.63
C PHE A 570 -11.53 12.30 2.98
N LYS A 571 -10.77 12.97 3.85
CA LYS A 571 -10.48 12.50 5.20
C LYS A 571 -11.05 13.46 6.21
N GLU A 572 -11.45 12.92 7.34
CA GLU A 572 -11.64 13.76 8.51
C GLU A 572 -10.31 14.35 8.94
N MET A 573 -10.31 15.66 9.15
CA MET A 573 -9.26 16.32 9.88
C MET A 573 -9.25 15.70 11.26
N GLN A 574 -8.23 14.92 11.57
CA GLN A 574 -7.98 14.51 12.95
C GLN A 574 -7.72 15.79 13.75
N TYR A 575 -8.76 16.32 14.39
CA TYR A 575 -8.61 17.36 15.38
C TYR A 575 -7.85 16.72 16.54
N ILE A 576 -6.55 16.98 16.61
CA ILE A 576 -5.75 16.69 17.78
C ILE A 576 -5.95 17.87 18.72
N PRO A 577 -6.64 17.72 19.86
CA PRO A 577 -6.76 18.80 20.83
C PRO A 577 -5.38 19.35 21.18
N ASP A 578 -5.26 20.66 21.38
CA ASP A 578 -3.97 21.32 21.70
C ASP A 578 -3.17 20.58 22.79
N THR A 579 -3.85 20.04 23.81
CA THR A 579 -3.23 19.26 24.89
C THR A 579 -2.64 17.94 24.41
N VAL A 580 -3.36 17.22 23.53
CA VAL A 580 -2.90 15.96 22.94
C VAL A 580 -1.76 16.22 21.97
N ALA A 581 -1.83 17.31 21.20
CA ALA A 581 -0.77 17.69 20.27
C ALA A 581 0.55 17.98 21.00
N VAL A 582 0.46 18.71 22.12
CA VAL A 582 1.61 18.99 23.00
C VAL A 582 2.17 17.70 23.60
N GLU A 583 1.32 16.78 24.06
CA GLU A 583 1.76 15.49 24.62
C GLU A 583 2.44 14.62 23.55
N THR A 584 1.85 14.48 22.36
CA THR A 584 2.42 13.74 21.23
C THR A 584 3.77 14.30 20.80
N ASP A 585 3.88 15.62 20.58
CA ASP A 585 5.15 16.23 20.17
C ASP A 585 6.20 16.19 21.30
N LYS A 586 5.77 16.24 22.57
CA LYS A 586 6.65 16.04 23.73
C LYS A 586 7.21 14.62 23.77
N GLU A 587 6.41 13.61 23.50
CA GLU A 587 6.88 12.22 23.42
C GLU A 587 7.87 12.04 22.26
N ALA A 588 7.53 12.57 21.08
CA ALA A 588 8.34 12.50 19.88
C ALA A 588 9.67 13.26 19.96
N LEU A 589 9.80 14.27 20.84
CA LEU A 589 11.06 15.00 21.05
C LEU A 589 12.07 14.12 21.81
N THR A 590 12.91 13.36 21.10
CA THR A 590 13.89 12.44 21.67
C THR A 590 15.32 13.00 21.67
N GLU A 591 16.22 12.35 22.41
CA GLU A 591 17.65 12.70 22.42
C GLU A 591 18.29 12.59 21.03
N GLU A 592 17.83 11.62 20.23
CA GLU A 592 18.33 11.39 18.87
C GLU A 592 18.06 12.59 17.95
N LEU A 593 16.93 13.27 18.12
CA LEU A 593 16.60 14.45 17.32
C LEU A 593 17.50 15.65 17.64
N ILE A 594 18.00 15.74 18.88
CA ILE A 594 18.71 16.93 19.37
C ILE A 594 20.23 16.76 19.44
N ARG A 595 20.76 15.53 19.46
CA ARG A 595 22.20 15.26 19.65
C ARG A 595 23.12 15.83 18.56
N GLY A 596 22.59 16.19 17.39
CA GLY A 596 23.41 16.64 16.26
C GLY A 596 24.37 15.54 15.82
N ASN A 597 25.66 15.88 15.64
CA ASN A 597 26.70 14.91 15.29
C ASN A 597 27.29 14.15 16.49
N ASN A 598 26.85 14.46 17.71
CA ASN A 598 27.38 13.81 18.91
C ASN A 598 26.85 12.38 19.02
N ALA A 599 27.65 11.47 19.58
CA ALA A 599 27.26 10.06 19.74
C ALA A 599 26.05 9.91 20.68
N ASN A 600 26.05 10.64 21.79
CA ASN A 600 24.98 10.72 22.79
C ASN A 600 25.09 12.04 23.59
N LEU A 601 24.13 12.29 24.47
CA LEU A 601 24.09 13.52 25.28
C LEU A 601 25.05 13.49 26.48
N ASP A 602 25.68 12.34 26.78
CA ASP A 602 26.67 12.20 27.85
C ASP A 602 28.11 12.58 27.42
N ASN A 603 28.33 12.75 26.11
CA ASN A 603 29.64 13.00 25.51
C ASN A 603 29.55 14.07 24.41
N VAL A 604 29.06 15.26 24.77
CA VAL A 604 28.88 16.35 23.81
C VAL A 604 30.18 17.12 23.61
N THR A 605 30.66 17.15 22.36
CA THR A 605 31.84 17.90 21.92
C THR A 605 31.57 18.85 20.74
N GLU A 606 30.42 18.72 20.11
CA GLU A 606 29.95 19.53 18.97
C GLU A 606 28.58 20.17 19.26
N ASP A 607 28.17 21.12 18.43
CA ASP A 607 26.88 21.81 18.54
C ASP A 607 25.69 20.83 18.48
N LEU A 608 24.62 21.15 19.21
CA LEU A 608 23.36 20.41 19.23
C LEU A 608 22.40 20.90 18.14
N ASN A 609 21.47 20.05 17.72
CA ASN A 609 20.41 20.38 16.76
C ASN A 609 19.09 20.68 17.47
N LEU A 610 18.94 21.91 18.01
CA LEU A 610 17.74 22.29 18.74
C LEU A 610 16.59 22.68 17.79
N ILE A 611 15.74 21.71 17.46
CA ILE A 611 14.59 21.89 16.57
C ILE A 611 13.50 22.79 17.18
N THR A 612 12.84 23.58 16.33
CA THR A 612 11.73 24.48 16.74
C THR A 612 10.34 23.92 16.46
N SER A 613 10.26 22.72 15.88
CA SER A 613 9.03 21.95 15.63
C SER A 613 9.41 20.50 15.31
N ILE A 614 8.55 19.54 15.63
CA ILE A 614 8.74 18.13 15.24
C ILE A 614 8.41 17.96 13.74
N PRO A 615 9.35 17.52 12.89
CA PRO A 615 9.04 17.17 11.50
C PRO A 615 7.98 16.07 11.46
N GLY A 616 6.85 16.33 10.81
CA GLY A 616 5.71 15.40 10.78
C GLY A 616 4.94 15.25 12.10
N GLY A 617 5.23 16.09 13.11
CA GLY A 617 4.51 16.08 14.39
C GLY A 617 3.13 16.75 14.34
N ALA A 618 2.48 16.85 15.49
CA ALA A 618 1.15 17.46 15.68
C ALA A 618 1.14 19.00 15.51
N GLY A 619 2.27 19.57 15.08
CA GLY A 619 2.42 20.96 14.67
C GLY A 619 2.54 21.93 15.84
N CYS A 620 3.16 21.51 16.94
CA CYS A 620 3.55 22.40 18.03
C CYS A 620 4.81 23.21 17.67
N THR A 621 4.95 24.36 18.33
CA THR A 621 6.20 25.14 18.33
C THR A 621 7.02 24.76 19.56
N ILE A 622 8.33 24.62 19.39
CA ILE A 622 9.29 24.31 20.45
C ILE A 622 10.22 25.52 20.65
N SER A 623 10.39 25.93 21.90
CA SER A 623 11.39 26.92 22.30
C SER A 623 12.30 26.35 23.39
N TRP A 624 13.56 26.79 23.43
CA TRP A 624 14.59 26.21 24.28
C TRP A 624 15.12 27.22 25.29
N THR A 625 15.43 26.74 26.48
CA THR A 625 16.18 27.47 27.52
C THR A 625 17.27 26.57 28.08
N SER A 626 18.35 27.19 28.59
CA SER A 626 19.51 26.48 29.10
C SER A 626 19.80 26.88 30.54
N SER A 627 20.15 25.91 31.39
CA SER A 627 20.61 26.19 32.75
C SER A 627 21.96 26.93 32.78
N ASN A 628 22.73 26.85 31.69
CA ASN A 628 24.00 27.54 31.52
C ASN A 628 24.23 27.95 30.05
N GLU A 629 23.69 29.12 29.66
CA GLU A 629 23.79 29.66 28.30
C GLU A 629 25.24 29.96 27.84
N ALA A 630 26.19 30.08 28.78
CA ALA A 630 27.59 30.27 28.45
C ALA A 630 28.24 28.97 27.92
N VAL A 631 27.65 27.81 28.21
CA VAL A 631 28.14 26.49 27.77
C VAL A 631 27.26 25.93 26.65
N ILE A 632 25.94 26.05 26.74
CA ILE A 632 25.03 25.70 25.64
C ILE A 632 24.02 26.84 25.44
N ALA A 633 24.10 27.53 24.31
CA ALA A 633 23.17 28.59 23.96
C ALA A 633 21.80 28.04 23.49
N PRO A 634 20.71 28.83 23.55
CA PRO A 634 19.37 28.38 23.14
C PRO A 634 19.23 28.00 21.65
N ASP A 635 20.20 28.35 20.81
CA ASP A 635 20.28 27.93 19.40
C ASP A 635 21.05 26.61 19.19
N GLY A 636 21.52 25.98 20.28
CA GLY A 636 22.23 24.70 20.26
C GLY A 636 23.75 24.83 20.20
N LYS A 637 24.30 26.05 20.16
CA LYS A 637 25.75 26.25 20.10
C LYS A 637 26.43 25.84 21.42
N VAL A 638 27.45 24.99 21.32
CA VAL A 638 28.19 24.44 22.47
C VAL A 638 29.56 25.11 22.61
N THR A 639 29.87 25.59 23.81
CA THR A 639 31.16 26.17 24.19
C THR A 639 31.84 25.29 25.24
N ARG A 640 32.87 24.55 24.82
CA ARG A 640 33.63 23.65 25.69
C ARG A 640 34.59 24.39 26.63
N LEU A 641 34.62 23.97 27.89
CA LEU A 641 35.50 24.52 28.93
C LEU A 641 36.97 24.04 28.76
N GLU A 642 37.92 24.83 29.28
CA GLU A 642 39.36 24.50 29.27
C GLU A 642 39.76 23.46 30.34
N SER A 643 38.89 23.20 31.30
CA SER A 643 39.07 22.20 32.36
C SER A 643 37.74 21.83 33.00
N GLY A 644 37.49 20.53 33.16
CA GLY A 644 36.28 19.98 33.75
C GLY A 644 35.14 19.85 32.72
N ASP A 645 34.45 18.71 32.77
CA ASP A 645 33.20 18.52 32.04
C ASP A 645 32.09 19.31 32.75
N GLU A 646 31.10 19.78 31.99
CA GLU A 646 29.96 20.54 32.53
C GLU A 646 28.65 19.83 32.20
N VAL A 647 27.80 19.65 33.21
CA VAL A 647 26.44 19.14 33.02
C VAL A 647 25.45 20.30 32.92
N VAL A 648 24.79 20.43 31.79
CA VAL A 648 23.81 21.47 31.46
C VAL A 648 22.44 20.83 31.28
N THR A 649 21.40 21.45 31.84
CA THR A 649 20.00 21.04 31.62
C THR A 649 19.39 21.97 30.58
N LEU A 650 18.92 21.41 29.47
CA LEU A 650 18.12 22.12 28.48
C LEU A 650 16.64 21.83 28.71
N THR A 651 15.82 22.87 28.73
CA THR A 651 14.37 22.75 28.85
C THR A 651 13.69 23.20 27.55
N ALA A 652 13.06 22.25 26.87
CA ALA A 652 12.18 22.50 25.73
C ALA A 652 10.78 22.85 26.22
N THR A 653 10.22 23.97 25.76
CA THR A 653 8.82 24.33 25.96
C THR A 653 8.06 24.08 24.66
N ILE A 654 7.11 23.15 24.69
CA ILE A 654 6.28 22.72 23.57
C ILE A 654 4.90 23.38 23.70
N THR A 655 4.45 24.08 22.67
CA THR A 655 3.22 24.88 22.73
C THR A 655 2.35 24.71 21.49
N LYS A 656 1.04 24.59 21.71
CA LYS A 656 -0.01 24.63 20.68
C LYS A 656 -1.20 25.43 21.20
N GLY A 657 -1.57 26.50 20.51
CA GLY A 657 -2.68 27.36 20.91
C GLY A 657 -2.54 27.85 22.36
N SER A 658 -3.41 27.35 23.26
CA SER A 658 -3.35 27.69 24.69
C SER A 658 -2.70 26.62 25.57
N ALA A 659 -2.43 25.42 25.04
CA ALA A 659 -1.76 24.35 25.77
C ALA A 659 -0.24 24.48 25.66
N SER A 660 0.46 24.15 26.74
CA SER A 660 1.91 24.12 26.78
C SER A 660 2.40 23.09 27.80
N ASP A 661 3.53 22.47 27.53
CA ASP A 661 4.25 21.60 28.46
C ASP A 661 5.76 21.71 28.22
N THR A 662 6.56 21.14 29.13
CA THR A 662 8.02 21.18 29.08
C THR A 662 8.66 19.80 29.14
N LYS A 663 9.82 19.64 28.49
CA LYS A 663 10.66 18.45 28.55
C LYS A 663 12.11 18.85 28.81
N GLU A 664 12.76 18.17 29.74
CA GLU A 664 14.14 18.46 30.13
C GLU A 664 15.09 17.40 29.58
N PHE A 665 16.28 17.85 29.17
CA PHE A 665 17.38 17.02 28.72
C PHE A 665 18.62 17.36 29.55
N THR A 666 19.32 16.34 30.03
CA THR A 666 20.60 16.51 30.74
C THR A 666 21.73 16.25 29.76
N ILE A 667 22.57 17.26 29.56
CA ILE A 667 23.66 17.24 28.58
C ILE A 667 24.99 17.33 29.33
N ASN A 668 25.92 16.42 29.05
CA ASN A 668 27.27 16.46 29.59
C ASN A 668 28.27 16.91 28.49
N VAL A 669 28.70 18.16 28.58
CA VAL A 669 29.65 18.78 27.64
C VAL A 669 31.07 18.49 28.09
N LYS A 670 31.85 17.86 27.21
CA LYS A 670 33.23 17.49 27.49
C LYS A 670 34.19 18.68 27.39
N GLN A 671 35.11 18.78 28.33
CA GLN A 671 36.21 19.76 28.28
C GLN A 671 37.01 19.66 26.98
N LYS A 672 37.75 20.72 26.62
CA LYS A 672 38.70 20.68 25.50
C LYS A 672 39.86 19.72 25.77
N GLU A 673 40.25 18.99 24.74
CA GLU A 673 41.48 18.20 24.75
C GLU A 673 42.70 19.12 24.73
N LYS A 674 43.76 18.74 25.45
CA LYS A 674 45.04 19.47 25.51
C LYS A 674 46.13 18.60 24.89
N ASP A 675 46.80 19.11 23.86
CA ASP A 675 47.86 18.40 23.12
C ASP A 675 49.12 18.13 23.97
N TYR A 676 49.81 17.02 23.68
CA TYR A 676 51.16 16.71 24.18
C TYR A 676 52.17 16.68 23.03
N ILE A 677 53.41 17.07 23.32
CA ILE A 677 54.54 16.93 22.39
C ILE A 677 55.53 15.90 22.96
N LEU A 678 55.84 14.87 22.15
CA LEU A 678 56.83 13.83 22.45
C LEU A 678 58.18 14.21 21.82
N GLU A 679 59.20 14.47 22.63
CA GLU A 679 60.58 14.68 22.15
C GLU A 679 61.46 13.47 22.50
N ILE A 680 61.97 12.77 21.48
CA ILE A 680 62.98 11.72 21.63
C ILE A 680 64.35 12.38 21.52
N GLY A 681 65.18 12.30 22.57
CA GLY A 681 66.50 12.95 22.60
C GLY A 681 67.52 12.35 21.63
N ASP A 682 68.55 13.13 21.29
CA ASP A 682 69.58 12.81 20.29
C ASP A 682 70.42 11.55 20.60
N GLU A 683 70.75 10.80 19.55
CA GLU A 683 71.54 9.57 19.61
C GLU A 683 73.00 9.82 19.99
N ASN A 684 73.45 9.19 21.07
CA ASN A 684 74.88 9.01 21.34
C ASN A 684 75.20 7.50 21.40
N THR A 685 75.63 6.96 20.25
CA THR A 685 76.28 5.64 20.02
C THR A 685 75.39 4.38 20.10
N GLY A 686 75.59 3.47 19.11
CA GLY A 686 74.67 2.38 18.74
C GLY A 686 74.98 0.97 19.27
N GLY A 687 74.00 0.08 19.09
CA GLY A 687 74.02 -1.37 19.37
C GLY A 687 72.71 -1.88 19.99
N ALA A 688 72.42 -3.18 19.99
CA ALA A 688 71.22 -3.74 20.61
C ALA A 688 71.33 -3.73 22.16
N GLY A 689 70.24 -3.36 22.85
CA GLY A 689 70.16 -3.37 24.32
C GLY A 689 70.23 -2.02 25.06
N TYR A 690 70.06 -0.87 24.40
CA TYR A 690 70.09 0.45 25.08
C TYR A 690 68.70 0.96 25.47
N ILE A 691 68.68 1.71 26.57
CA ILE A 691 67.54 2.49 27.05
C ILE A 691 67.59 3.89 26.44
N ARG A 692 66.48 4.38 25.86
CA ARG A 692 66.32 5.77 25.41
C ARG A 692 65.43 6.51 26.40
N THR A 693 65.81 7.74 26.77
CA THR A 693 64.99 8.61 27.63
C THR A 693 64.09 9.49 26.75
N ILE A 694 62.78 9.39 26.91
CA ILE A 694 61.79 10.24 26.24
C ILE A 694 61.38 11.34 27.20
N THR A 695 61.37 12.59 26.73
CA THR A 695 60.87 13.73 27.52
C THR A 695 59.49 14.11 27.01
N ILE A 696 58.49 14.07 27.89
CA ILE A 696 57.11 14.48 27.60
C ILE A 696 56.94 15.90 28.14
N ARG A 697 56.53 16.85 27.30
CA ARG A 697 56.20 18.22 27.73
C ARG A 697 54.72 18.50 27.51
N GLY A 698 54.07 19.10 28.50
CA GLY A 698 52.64 19.43 28.45
C GLY A 698 52.03 19.62 29.84
N THR A 699 50.77 20.04 29.89
CA THR A 699 50.08 20.44 31.15
C THR A 699 49.70 19.28 32.08
N LYS A 700 49.84 18.01 31.64
CA LYS A 700 49.84 16.82 32.53
C LYS A 700 51.23 16.19 32.74
N ALA A 701 52.32 16.91 32.52
CA ALA A 701 53.66 16.41 32.86
C ALA A 701 53.73 15.90 34.33
N ASP A 702 52.91 16.49 35.21
CA ASP A 702 52.82 16.10 36.61
C ASP A 702 52.19 14.70 36.82
N ASP A 703 51.24 14.24 35.98
CA ASP A 703 50.61 12.90 36.06
C ASP A 703 51.53 11.74 35.65
N LEU A 704 52.63 12.09 34.98
CA LEU A 704 53.68 11.15 34.57
C LEU A 704 54.96 11.31 35.42
N THR A 705 54.95 12.17 36.45
CA THR A 705 56.08 12.32 37.37
C THR A 705 56.43 10.98 38.02
N GLY A 706 57.63 10.48 37.74
CA GLY A 706 58.10 9.18 38.24
C GLY A 706 57.67 7.95 37.42
N LYS A 707 57.06 8.14 36.25
CA LYS A 707 56.83 7.07 35.26
C LYS A 707 57.88 7.17 34.16
N TYR A 708 58.45 6.04 33.76
CA TYR A 708 59.43 5.96 32.67
C TYR A 708 58.92 5.00 31.60
N LEU A 709 58.99 5.42 30.33
CA LEU A 709 58.83 4.52 29.19
C LEU A 709 60.21 3.95 28.84
N VAL A 710 60.38 2.64 28.97
CA VAL A 710 61.57 1.93 28.48
C VAL A 710 61.21 1.29 27.15
N VAL A 711 61.89 1.73 26.09
CA VAL A 711 61.80 1.11 24.76
C VAL A 711 62.96 0.13 24.62
N GLN A 712 62.68 -1.17 24.60
CA GLN A 712 63.69 -2.20 24.37
C GLN A 712 63.55 -2.74 22.94
N PHE A 713 64.59 -2.56 22.12
CA PHE A 713 64.69 -3.21 20.83
C PHE A 713 65.11 -4.66 21.05
N THR A 714 64.24 -5.60 20.68
CA THR A 714 64.48 -7.04 20.84
C THR A 714 65.13 -7.64 19.60
N GLU A 715 64.93 -7.05 18.41
CA GLU A 715 65.64 -7.45 17.18
C GLU A 715 65.63 -6.32 16.11
N GLY A 716 66.81 -6.02 15.53
CA GLY A 716 66.97 -4.98 14.49
C GLY A 716 66.99 -3.52 15.01
N THR A 717 67.33 -2.57 14.13
CA THR A 717 67.24 -1.11 14.41
C THR A 717 66.63 -0.39 13.20
N GLY A 718 65.58 0.42 13.41
CA GLY A 718 64.94 1.22 12.36
C GLY A 718 63.60 0.67 11.88
N VAL A 719 63.46 0.48 10.55
CA VAL A 719 62.24 -0.06 9.91
C VAL A 719 62.13 -1.55 10.21
N ASN A 720 60.95 -2.02 10.64
CA ASN A 720 60.67 -3.42 11.01
C ASN A 720 61.38 -3.93 12.28
N ALA A 721 61.89 -3.03 13.13
CA ALA A 721 62.49 -3.47 14.39
C ALA A 721 61.42 -4.05 15.33
N ASN A 722 61.74 -5.16 15.98
CA ASN A 722 60.91 -5.70 17.06
C ASN A 722 61.16 -4.87 18.31
N VAL A 723 60.08 -4.30 18.85
CA VAL A 723 60.15 -3.41 20.00
C VAL A 723 59.22 -3.90 21.10
N THR A 724 59.76 -3.98 22.30
CA THR A 724 59.00 -4.19 23.52
C THR A 724 59.01 -2.90 24.32
N LEU A 725 57.82 -2.40 24.65
CA LEU A 725 57.66 -1.25 25.52
C LEU A 725 57.31 -1.72 26.91
N ILE A 726 58.07 -1.22 27.87
CA ILE A 726 57.82 -1.45 29.29
C ILE A 726 57.49 -0.09 29.90
N MET A 727 56.23 0.08 30.28
CA MET A 727 55.79 1.18 31.13
C MET A 727 56.07 0.80 32.58
N MET A 728 57.02 1.49 33.21
CA MET A 728 57.31 1.33 34.63
C MET A 728 56.73 2.51 35.40
N SER A 729 55.76 2.24 36.29
CA SER A 729 55.42 3.16 37.37
C SER A 729 56.34 2.90 38.57
N ALA A 730 56.57 3.92 39.41
CA ALA A 730 57.38 3.80 40.63
C ALA A 730 56.84 2.78 41.66
N LEU A 731 55.65 2.20 41.44
CA LEU A 731 55.01 1.20 42.29
C LEU A 731 54.55 -0.02 41.45
N SER A 732 55.55 -0.74 40.92
CA SER A 732 55.52 -2.16 40.50
C SER A 732 54.21 -2.75 39.96
N ARG A 733 53.77 -2.28 38.79
CA ARG A 733 52.95 -3.05 37.85
C ARG A 733 53.52 -2.85 36.45
N GLU A 734 54.24 -3.84 35.95
CA GLU A 734 54.81 -3.81 34.59
C GLU A 734 53.71 -4.14 33.58
N ALA A 735 53.52 -3.27 32.59
CA ALA A 735 52.78 -3.59 31.38
C ALA A 735 53.79 -3.75 30.25
N THR A 736 53.76 -4.91 29.59
CA THR A 736 54.61 -5.21 28.44
C THR A 736 53.74 -5.25 27.19
N VAL A 737 54.01 -4.37 26.23
CA VAL A 737 53.41 -4.43 24.90
C VAL A 737 54.52 -4.71 23.91
N SER A 738 54.40 -5.82 23.18
CA SER A 738 55.31 -6.18 22.10
C SER A 738 54.62 -5.93 20.77
N TYR A 739 55.29 -5.23 19.87
CA TYR A 739 54.72 -4.83 18.58
C TYR A 739 55.70 -5.07 17.44
N GLN A 740 55.17 -5.52 16.30
CA GLN A 740 55.88 -5.66 15.04
C GLN A 740 54.92 -5.29 13.90
N VAL A 741 55.26 -4.24 13.14
CA VAL A 741 54.56 -3.93 11.88
C VAL A 741 55.58 -3.71 10.78
N GLU A 742 55.43 -4.50 9.71
CA GLU A 742 56.23 -4.37 8.51
C GLU A 742 56.01 -3.01 7.82
N GLY A 743 57.10 -2.40 7.34
CA GLY A 743 57.14 -1.14 6.63
C GLY A 743 57.25 0.13 7.49
N THR A 744 57.08 0.05 8.81
CA THR A 744 56.97 1.26 9.66
C THR A 744 58.24 1.55 10.45
N ARG A 745 58.66 2.82 10.44
CA ARG A 745 59.72 3.32 11.34
C ARG A 745 59.17 3.47 12.75
N VAL A 746 59.87 2.91 13.74
CA VAL A 746 59.45 2.92 15.16
C VAL A 746 59.18 4.35 15.66
N GLU A 747 59.95 5.35 15.19
CA GLU A 747 59.78 6.74 15.59
C GLU A 747 58.46 7.34 15.08
N ALA A 748 58.04 6.97 13.86
CA ALA A 748 56.77 7.42 13.28
C ALA A 748 55.58 6.78 14.01
N TRP A 749 55.71 5.51 14.42
CA TRP A 749 54.69 4.81 15.18
C TRP A 749 54.54 5.35 16.62
N LEU A 750 55.63 5.61 17.34
CA LEU A 750 55.58 6.21 18.67
C LEU A 750 54.90 7.60 18.66
N ALA A 751 55.10 8.36 17.59
CA ALA A 751 54.47 9.67 17.42
C ALA A 751 52.97 9.58 17.09
N SER A 752 52.52 8.51 16.41
CA SER A 752 51.14 8.36 15.97
C SER A 752 50.24 7.54 16.89
N GLY A 753 50.79 6.62 17.71
CA GLY A 753 50.03 5.62 18.45
C GLY A 753 49.95 5.79 19.97
N MET A 754 50.64 6.79 20.54
CA MET A 754 50.57 7.05 21.98
C MET A 754 49.26 7.66 22.55
N PRO A 755 48.36 8.31 21.77
CA PRO A 755 47.09 8.79 22.32
C PRO A 755 46.21 7.65 22.88
N ASP A 756 46.28 6.45 22.32
CA ASP A 756 45.42 5.31 22.68
C ASP A 756 45.93 4.52 23.91
N LEU A 757 47.15 4.79 24.41
CA LEU A 757 47.73 4.06 25.55
C LEU A 757 47.37 4.66 26.92
N LEU A 758 46.75 5.85 26.94
CA LEU A 758 46.52 6.61 28.19
C LEU A 758 45.04 6.84 28.51
N GLY A 759 44.12 6.30 27.74
CA GLY A 759 42.69 6.51 27.95
C GLY A 759 41.86 5.44 27.29
N GLU A 760 41.64 4.35 28.04
CA GLU A 760 40.42 3.54 28.15
C GLU A 760 40.83 2.15 28.63
N ASP A 761 39.99 1.59 29.52
CA ASP A 761 40.20 0.36 30.26
C ASP A 761 41.07 -0.69 29.55
N MET A 762 42.32 -0.83 29.99
CA MET A 762 43.13 -2.00 29.65
C MET A 762 42.52 -3.22 30.35
N GLY A 763 41.47 -3.77 29.75
CA GLY A 763 40.99 -5.13 29.95
C GLY A 763 42.05 -6.12 29.50
N VAL A 764 43.14 -6.22 30.26
CA VAL A 764 44.16 -7.24 30.04
C VAL A 764 43.73 -8.50 30.78
N THR A 765 43.33 -9.52 30.02
CA THR A 765 43.18 -10.87 30.54
C THR A 765 44.57 -11.42 30.85
N VAL A 766 44.91 -11.47 32.15
CA VAL A 766 46.16 -12.05 32.65
C VAL A 766 46.00 -13.56 32.75
N TYR A 767 46.77 -14.33 31.99
CA TYR A 767 46.94 -15.77 32.22
C TYR A 767 48.18 -15.98 33.10
N ALA A 768 47.99 -16.40 34.34
CA ALA A 768 49.07 -16.90 35.18
C ALA A 768 49.18 -18.42 35.03
N TYR A 769 50.37 -18.92 34.68
CA TYR A 769 50.71 -20.33 34.82
C TYR A 769 51.73 -20.48 35.95
N VAL A 770 51.39 -21.27 36.96
CA VAL A 770 52.33 -21.64 38.03
C VAL A 770 52.93 -22.97 37.64
N SER A 771 54.21 -23.00 37.24
CA SER A 771 54.99 -24.22 37.34
C SER A 771 55.60 -24.28 38.73
N THR A 772 55.06 -25.14 39.59
CA THR A 772 55.71 -25.51 40.84
C THR A 772 56.91 -26.42 40.54
N ASN A 773 57.99 -26.25 41.31
CA ASN A 773 58.54 -27.43 41.96
C ASN A 773 57.61 -27.81 43.10
#